data_AF-A0AB40BJF1-F1
#
_entry.id   AF-A0AB40BJF1-F1
#
_cell.length_a   1.000
_cell.length_b   1.000
_cell.length_c   1.000
_cell.angle_alpha   90.00
_cell.angle_beta   90.00
_cell.angle_gamma   90.00
#
_symmetry.space_group_name_H-M   'P 1'
#
loop_
_entity.id
_entity.type
_entity.pdbx_description
1 polymer ?
#
loop_
_entity_poly.entity_id
_entity_poly.type
_entity_poly.pdbx_seq_one_letter_code
_entity_poly.pdbx_strand_id
1 'polypeptide(L)'
;SSETTEWAKIFFWISGERRSVASWGSGNPPISLPNQPNTCPLLALDIGGTLIKLVYFKPDNEGNAGGKLHFVNFQTRCLDECLEFIKSYKFIGNGVIHEASTSANLTIKATGGGAYKFSDVFREKLGVTLHKLDEIDSVVDGANFLLKKIPCESFIHKNGRREPININTTNLFPYLLVNIGSGVSMIKVMGNKKFERVTGTHVGAGTMFGLAKLLTGCMRYDEFLELSRQGDNLVLDLIVKDICGELVGQKQGLSASTLASSFGKVINSRKQLSDYKSEDLAKTLLSAFTYNIAQVSYLVAALLGLKRVFFGGSYIRGHASTMDNISYAIDYWSKGQMQALFLRHEGFLGALGAFMDYENIDTYDLPLEDTKEKEPLHDTFTSPDGISTTEHNESSIFPYLLVNIGSGVSMVEVTGKGKFERIIGTHLGGGTILGLARLLTGCASYEEFLELSQRGNTLAVDLTVGDIYGEHGYSKHNLPASTTAASFGKVSSNKLSDYKAEDLAAALLNAFTYNVGQISYFVAKLSGLRRIFFRGTYVCGHAKTMEKISRSLKYWSKDELQTTFLCHEGFMGAVGAFWSYENMGIANLETEEIMRQVLLGAPYTGGNGPALPLAAHLSLTGGGDVSFRDEVERLQHDNNEMKDEIERLRQENAQLKAALQKIRLDTAFDGKNTPPS
;
A
#
# COMPACT_ATOMS: atom_id res chain seq x y z
N SER A 1 -53.72 -8.49 17.44
CA SER A 1 -52.81 -9.28 18.29
C SER A 1 -51.38 -8.88 17.98
N SER A 2 -50.97 -7.75 18.53
CA SER A 2 -49.74 -7.03 18.18
C SER A 2 -48.96 -6.70 19.44
N GLU A 3 -48.58 -7.73 20.21
CA GLU A 3 -47.89 -7.52 21.49
C GLU A 3 -47.02 -8.70 21.97
N THR A 4 -46.71 -9.69 21.12
CA THR A 4 -45.91 -10.88 21.54
C THR A 4 -44.50 -10.96 20.97
N THR A 5 -44.04 -9.99 20.18
CA THR A 5 -42.71 -10.03 19.55
C THR A 5 -41.61 -9.24 20.26
N GLU A 6 -41.95 -8.46 21.30
CA GLU A 6 -41.00 -7.56 21.97
C GLU A 6 -40.43 -8.15 23.28
N TRP A 7 -41.19 -9.01 23.98
CA TRP A 7 -40.73 -9.68 25.20
C TRP A 7 -39.70 -10.80 24.98
N ALA A 8 -39.68 -11.42 23.79
CA ALA A 8 -38.69 -12.44 23.45
C ALA A 8 -37.27 -11.88 23.21
N LYS A 9 -37.13 -10.57 22.97
CA LYS A 9 -35.83 -9.90 22.81
C LYS A 9 -35.24 -9.40 24.13
N ILE A 10 -36.06 -9.21 25.16
CA ILE A 10 -35.63 -8.69 26.47
C ILE A 10 -35.14 -9.84 27.39
N PHE A 11 -35.61 -11.07 27.20
CA PHE A 11 -35.14 -12.22 27.99
C PHE A 11 -33.73 -12.72 27.62
N PHE A 12 -33.16 -12.30 26.48
CA PHE A 12 -31.80 -12.68 26.08
C PHE A 12 -30.71 -11.79 26.73
N TRP A 13 -31.08 -10.85 27.60
CA TRP A 13 -30.15 -9.86 28.17
C TRP A 13 -30.00 -9.90 29.69
N ILE A 14 -30.63 -10.88 30.40
CA ILE A 14 -30.58 -10.94 31.88
C ILE A 14 -30.11 -12.30 32.44
N SER A 15 -29.87 -13.34 31.63
CA SER A 15 -29.17 -14.54 32.11
C SER A 15 -27.69 -14.47 31.76
N GLY A 16 -26.83 -14.39 32.79
CA GLY A 16 -25.39 -14.55 32.69
C GLY A 16 -25.01 -15.97 32.26
N GLU A 17 -25.26 -16.32 30.99
CA GLU A 17 -24.83 -17.56 30.38
C GLU A 17 -23.36 -17.45 29.95
N ARG A 18 -22.52 -18.27 30.57
CA ARG A 18 -21.17 -18.57 30.08
C ARG A 18 -21.27 -19.04 28.63
N ARG A 19 -20.73 -18.26 27.68
CA ARG A 19 -20.59 -18.66 26.27
C ARG A 19 -19.91 -20.02 26.18
N SER A 20 -20.55 -21.01 25.55
CA SER A 20 -19.97 -22.33 25.34
C SER A 20 -18.81 -22.25 24.32
N VAL A 21 -17.79 -23.12 24.46
CA VAL A 21 -16.61 -23.17 23.56
C VAL A 21 -16.99 -23.31 22.08
N ALA A 22 -18.15 -23.91 21.77
CA ALA A 22 -18.66 -24.06 20.41
C ALA A 22 -19.02 -22.73 19.73
N SER A 23 -19.31 -21.67 20.49
CA SER A 23 -19.68 -20.35 19.96
C SER A 23 -18.48 -19.50 19.47
N TRP A 24 -17.25 -19.94 19.74
CA TRP A 24 -16.03 -19.18 19.44
C TRP A 24 -15.33 -19.60 18.13
N GLY A 25 -15.88 -20.56 17.38
CA GLY A 25 -15.23 -21.11 16.18
C GLY A 25 -15.03 -20.09 15.06
N SER A 26 -13.82 -20.06 14.47
CA SER A 26 -13.47 -19.12 13.39
C SER A 26 -14.02 -19.48 11.99
N GLY A 27 -14.86 -20.52 11.89
CA GLY A 27 -15.35 -21.07 10.61
C GLY A 27 -14.33 -21.90 9.83
N ASN A 28 -13.07 -21.97 10.29
CA ASN A 28 -12.04 -22.80 9.66
C ASN A 28 -12.27 -24.28 9.98
N PRO A 29 -12.12 -25.17 8.98
CA PRO A 29 -12.29 -26.59 9.18
C PRO A 29 -11.18 -27.12 10.11
N PRO A 30 -11.49 -28.01 11.06
CA PRO A 30 -10.47 -28.59 11.91
C PRO A 30 -9.49 -29.44 11.09
N ILE A 31 -8.25 -29.54 11.55
CA ILE A 31 -7.22 -30.40 10.95
C ILE A 31 -7.08 -31.66 11.81
N SER A 32 -7.29 -32.83 11.21
CA SER A 32 -7.07 -34.11 11.90
C SER A 32 -5.59 -34.41 12.03
N LEU A 33 -5.14 -34.73 13.26
CA LEU A 33 -3.82 -35.25 13.55
C LEU A 33 -3.97 -36.68 14.11
N PRO A 34 -3.86 -37.71 13.26
CA PRO A 34 -3.92 -39.09 13.73
C PRO A 34 -2.67 -39.43 14.57
N ASN A 35 -2.80 -40.37 15.51
CA ASN A 35 -1.69 -40.94 16.27
C ASN A 35 -0.94 -39.97 17.22
N GLN A 36 -1.59 -38.89 17.67
CA GLN A 36 -1.01 -38.02 18.69
C GLN A 36 -1.22 -38.60 20.11
N PRO A 37 -0.22 -38.52 21.00
CA PRO A 37 -0.37 -38.98 22.37
C PRO A 37 -1.45 -38.17 23.12
N ASN A 38 -2.20 -38.83 24.01
CA ASN A 38 -3.22 -38.22 24.87
C ASN A 38 -2.60 -37.39 26.02
N THR A 39 -1.54 -36.63 25.75
CA THR A 39 -0.93 -35.71 26.70
C THR A 39 -1.69 -34.38 26.74
N CYS A 40 -1.41 -33.58 27.79
CA CYS A 40 -2.02 -32.29 28.14
C CYS A 40 -2.58 -31.48 26.94
N PRO A 41 -3.74 -30.80 27.07
CA PRO A 41 -4.29 -29.95 26.02
C PRO A 41 -3.27 -28.94 25.48
N LEU A 42 -2.69 -29.23 24.31
CA LEU A 42 -1.73 -28.36 23.64
C LEU A 42 -2.48 -27.18 23.02
N LEU A 43 -1.97 -25.98 23.26
CA LEU A 43 -2.41 -24.78 22.58
C LEU A 43 -1.23 -23.87 22.27
N ALA A 44 -1.35 -23.09 21.20
CA ALA A 44 -0.38 -22.08 20.81
C ALA A 44 -1.07 -20.79 20.36
N LEU A 45 -0.34 -19.68 20.48
CA LEU A 45 -0.86 -18.33 20.22
C LEU A 45 0.00 -17.60 19.18
N ASP A 46 -0.63 -16.86 18.28
CA ASP A 46 -0.04 -15.74 17.54
C ASP A 46 -0.72 -14.46 17.99
N ILE A 47 -0.01 -13.64 18.75
CA ILE A 47 -0.52 -12.39 19.31
C ILE A 47 -0.01 -11.23 18.45
N GLY A 48 -0.74 -10.95 17.37
CA GLY A 48 -0.42 -9.84 16.47
C GLY A 48 -0.83 -8.47 17.02
N GLY A 49 -0.58 -7.40 16.26
CA GLY A 49 -0.96 -6.04 16.67
C GLY A 49 -2.48 -5.79 16.73
N THR A 50 -3.26 -6.53 15.94
CA THR A 50 -4.73 -6.34 15.84
C THR A 50 -5.54 -7.59 16.21
N LEU A 51 -5.02 -8.79 15.93
CA LEU A 51 -5.70 -10.06 16.15
C LEU A 51 -4.79 -11.03 16.92
N ILE A 52 -5.40 -11.72 17.88
CA ILE A 52 -4.85 -12.91 18.54
C ILE A 52 -5.42 -14.12 17.82
N LYS A 53 -4.57 -15.07 17.42
CA LYS A 53 -5.01 -16.34 16.84
C LYS A 53 -4.52 -17.47 17.73
N LEU A 54 -5.42 -18.41 17.98
CA LEU A 54 -5.23 -19.51 18.89
C LEU A 54 -5.48 -20.80 18.12
N VAL A 55 -4.50 -21.70 18.18
CA VAL A 55 -4.62 -23.07 17.71
C VAL A 55 -4.61 -23.97 18.94
N TYR A 56 -5.56 -24.88 19.05
CA TYR A 56 -5.61 -25.84 20.16
C TYR A 56 -5.98 -27.23 19.68
N PHE A 57 -5.44 -28.24 20.36
CA PHE A 57 -5.70 -29.64 20.07
C PHE A 57 -6.83 -30.19 20.93
N LYS A 58 -7.78 -30.88 20.31
CA LYS A 58 -8.83 -31.60 21.01
C LYS A 58 -8.68 -33.10 20.72
N PRO A 59 -8.35 -33.93 21.72
CA PRO A 59 -8.32 -35.39 21.56
C PRO A 59 -9.68 -35.93 21.15
N ASP A 60 -9.71 -37.02 20.39
CA ASP A 60 -10.95 -37.73 20.10
C ASP A 60 -11.42 -38.51 21.35
N ASN A 61 -12.72 -38.51 21.63
CA ASN A 61 -13.30 -39.04 22.88
C ASN A 61 -13.28 -40.59 23.00
N GLU A 62 -12.84 -41.32 21.98
CA GLU A 62 -13.12 -42.76 21.79
C GLU A 62 -11.91 -43.68 22.00
N GLY A 63 -10.96 -43.32 22.86
CA GLY A 63 -9.83 -44.21 23.23
C GLY A 63 -8.81 -44.50 22.10
N ASN A 64 -9.04 -43.97 20.90
CA ASN A 64 -8.10 -44.00 19.78
C ASN A 64 -7.08 -42.86 19.91
N ALA A 65 -5.81 -43.12 19.59
CA ALA A 65 -4.76 -42.10 19.58
C ALA A 65 -5.00 -41.10 18.43
N GLY A 66 -5.00 -39.79 18.74
CA GLY A 66 -5.24 -38.72 17.78
C GLY A 66 -6.29 -37.71 18.23
N GLY A 67 -6.55 -36.74 17.35
CA GLY A 67 -7.53 -35.69 17.59
C GLY A 67 -7.52 -34.62 16.51
N LYS A 68 -8.06 -33.45 16.83
CA LYS A 68 -8.25 -32.36 15.86
C LYS A 68 -7.68 -31.05 16.36
N LEU A 69 -6.99 -30.33 15.48
CA LEU A 69 -6.65 -28.94 15.67
C LEU A 69 -7.85 -28.05 15.37
N HIS A 70 -8.11 -27.13 16.28
CA HIS A 70 -9.17 -26.14 16.18
C HIS A 70 -8.57 -24.73 16.19
N PHE A 71 -9.28 -23.83 15.53
CA PHE A 71 -8.80 -22.47 15.21
C PHE A 71 -9.77 -21.43 15.72
N VAL A 72 -9.29 -20.51 16.55
CA VAL A 72 -10.08 -19.42 17.13
C VAL A 72 -9.29 -18.12 17.05
N ASN A 73 -9.96 -16.99 16.81
CA ASN A 73 -9.32 -15.67 16.83
C ASN A 73 -10.10 -14.69 17.71
N PHE A 74 -9.37 -13.70 18.22
CA PHE A 74 -9.88 -12.63 19.07
C PHE A 74 -9.29 -11.30 18.61
N GLN A 75 -9.99 -10.19 18.86
CA GLN A 75 -9.39 -8.87 18.70
C GLN A 75 -8.38 -8.65 19.82
N THR A 76 -7.19 -8.13 19.51
CA THR A 76 -6.14 -7.91 20.53
C THR A 76 -6.56 -6.92 21.61
N ARG A 77 -7.41 -5.94 21.25
CA ARG A 77 -8.05 -5.03 22.22
C ARG A 77 -9.01 -5.73 23.20
N CYS A 78 -9.51 -6.92 22.83
CA CYS A 78 -10.38 -7.77 23.65
C CYS A 78 -9.57 -8.96 24.22
N LEU A 79 -8.35 -8.72 24.69
CA LEU A 79 -7.47 -9.76 25.24
C LEU A 79 -8.16 -10.60 26.33
N ASP A 80 -9.01 -9.98 27.14
CA ASP A 80 -9.72 -10.66 28.22
C ASP A 80 -10.62 -11.80 27.73
N GLU A 81 -11.27 -11.67 26.56
CA GLU A 81 -12.07 -12.75 25.96
C GLU A 81 -11.20 -13.97 25.61
N CYS A 82 -9.96 -13.74 25.14
CA CYS A 82 -9.00 -14.81 24.88
C CYS A 82 -8.56 -15.50 26.19
N LEU A 83 -8.30 -14.72 27.24
CA LEU A 83 -7.93 -15.27 28.54
C LEU A 83 -9.06 -16.10 29.16
N GLU A 84 -10.31 -15.64 29.06
CA GLU A 84 -11.50 -16.39 29.48
C GLU A 84 -11.67 -17.69 28.69
N PHE A 85 -11.47 -17.65 27.37
CA PHE A 85 -11.48 -18.85 26.54
C PHE A 85 -10.43 -19.87 27.01
N ILE A 86 -9.18 -19.43 27.25
CA ILE A 86 -8.11 -20.31 27.73
C ILE A 86 -8.45 -20.88 29.11
N LYS A 87 -9.00 -20.07 30.03
CA LYS A 87 -9.50 -20.57 31.33
C LYS A 87 -10.52 -21.68 31.12
N SER A 88 -11.55 -21.44 30.29
CA SER A 88 -12.60 -22.42 30.02
C SER A 88 -12.06 -23.71 29.41
N TYR A 89 -11.09 -23.62 28.51
CA TYR A 89 -10.46 -24.76 27.86
C TYR A 89 -9.63 -25.59 28.86
N LYS A 90 -8.92 -24.94 29.79
CA LYS A 90 -8.24 -25.64 30.91
C LYS A 90 -9.21 -26.47 31.76
N PHE A 91 -10.48 -26.06 31.90
CA PHE A 91 -11.49 -26.80 32.64
C PHE A 91 -12.14 -27.96 31.85
N ILE A 92 -12.06 -27.94 30.51
CA ILE A 92 -12.72 -28.92 29.62
C ILE A 92 -11.83 -30.14 29.33
N GLY A 93 -10.50 -30.03 29.47
CA GLY A 93 -9.62 -31.19 29.44
C GLY A 93 -9.80 -32.03 30.71
N ASN A 94 -10.80 -32.92 30.72
CA ASN A 94 -11.09 -33.95 31.75
C ASN A 94 -10.33 -33.74 33.08
N GLY A 95 -10.86 -32.96 34.02
CA GLY A 95 -10.71 -33.14 35.47
C GLY A 95 -9.35 -33.51 36.10
N VAL A 96 -8.18 -33.34 35.47
CA VAL A 96 -6.86 -33.71 36.02
C VAL A 96 -5.96 -32.48 36.18
N ILE A 97 -6.53 -31.38 36.68
CA ILE A 97 -5.76 -30.33 37.37
C ILE A 97 -6.49 -29.91 38.65
N HIS A 98 -7.03 -30.89 39.37
CA HIS A 98 -7.16 -30.77 40.81
C HIS A 98 -6.24 -31.84 41.41
N GLU A 99 -5.22 -31.37 42.15
CA GLU A 99 -4.46 -32.11 43.16
C GLU A 99 -3.19 -32.92 42.81
N ALA A 100 -2.65 -32.88 41.59
CA ALA A 100 -1.38 -33.58 41.30
C ALA A 100 -0.32 -32.77 40.54
N SER A 101 -0.11 -31.49 40.89
CA SER A 101 1.20 -30.79 40.78
C SER A 101 1.07 -29.32 41.15
N THR A 102 1.25 -29.02 42.43
CA THR A 102 1.39 -27.66 42.97
C THR A 102 2.68 -26.93 42.53
N SER A 103 3.37 -27.37 41.46
CA SER A 103 4.72 -26.89 41.14
C SER A 103 5.18 -27.03 39.68
N ALA A 104 4.29 -27.02 38.67
CA ALA A 104 4.71 -26.97 37.27
C ALA A 104 4.19 -25.69 36.60
N ASN A 105 5.09 -24.75 36.32
CA ASN A 105 4.78 -23.53 35.55
C ASN A 105 4.28 -23.93 34.15
N LEU A 106 2.96 -23.92 33.95
CA LEU A 106 2.36 -24.21 32.65
C LEU A 106 2.89 -23.21 31.61
N THR A 107 3.49 -23.73 30.54
CA THR A 107 4.11 -22.93 29.50
C THR A 107 3.31 -23.05 28.21
N ILE A 108 2.94 -21.91 27.61
CA ILE A 108 2.23 -21.84 26.33
C ILE A 108 3.18 -21.29 25.27
N LYS A 109 3.32 -21.99 24.14
CA LYS A 109 4.05 -21.48 22.96
C LYS A 109 3.30 -20.29 22.37
N ALA A 110 3.98 -19.16 22.24
CA ALA A 110 3.37 -17.94 21.72
C ALA A 110 4.34 -17.21 20.79
N THR A 111 3.81 -16.69 19.70
CA THR A 111 4.55 -15.90 18.71
C THR A 111 3.87 -14.54 18.48
N GLY A 112 4.47 -13.71 17.63
CA GLY A 112 4.03 -12.35 17.35
C GLY A 112 4.47 -11.36 18.44
N GLY A 113 4.53 -10.07 18.10
CA GLY A 113 5.01 -9.04 19.05
C GLY A 113 4.22 -8.96 20.36
N GLY A 114 2.93 -9.30 20.32
CA GLY A 114 2.08 -9.37 21.51
C GLY A 114 2.51 -10.44 22.53
N ALA A 115 3.24 -11.48 22.12
CA ALA A 115 3.79 -12.48 23.05
C ALA A 115 4.81 -11.85 24.02
N TYR A 116 5.51 -10.79 23.58
CA TYR A 116 6.38 -10.00 24.43
C TYR A 116 5.57 -9.02 25.28
N LYS A 117 4.71 -8.23 24.63
CA LYS A 117 3.93 -7.14 25.25
C LYS A 117 2.98 -7.60 26.36
N PHE A 118 2.31 -8.74 26.17
CA PHE A 118 1.27 -9.22 27.08
C PHE A 118 1.75 -10.37 27.99
N SER A 119 3.04 -10.69 27.97
CA SER A 119 3.63 -11.80 28.74
C SER A 119 3.27 -11.74 30.24
N ASP A 120 3.33 -10.55 30.84
CA ASP A 120 3.04 -10.37 32.27
C ASP A 120 1.55 -10.54 32.56
N VAL A 121 0.67 -10.10 31.66
CA VAL A 121 -0.79 -10.26 31.78
C VAL A 121 -1.18 -11.74 31.80
N PHE A 122 -0.56 -12.56 30.95
CA PHE A 122 -0.77 -14.02 30.95
C PHE A 122 -0.28 -14.65 32.26
N ARG A 123 0.87 -14.22 32.77
CA ARG A 123 1.43 -14.70 34.05
C ARG A 123 0.51 -14.35 35.22
N GLU A 124 0.05 -13.11 35.30
CA GLU A 124 -0.80 -12.60 36.39
C GLU A 124 -2.22 -13.17 36.34
N LYS A 125 -2.87 -13.18 35.17
CA LYS A 125 -4.30 -13.55 35.06
C LYS A 125 -4.54 -15.05 34.90
N LEU A 126 -3.55 -15.83 34.43
CA LEU A 126 -3.67 -17.27 34.16
C LEU A 126 -2.65 -18.15 34.87
N GLY A 127 -1.63 -17.57 35.50
CA GLY A 127 -0.51 -18.32 36.07
C GLY A 127 0.32 -19.06 35.02
N VAL A 128 0.35 -18.57 33.76
CA VAL A 128 1.07 -19.25 32.65
C VAL A 128 2.24 -18.41 32.17
N THR A 129 3.32 -19.07 31.80
CA THR A 129 4.47 -18.43 31.15
C THR A 129 4.34 -18.59 29.64
N LEU A 130 4.60 -17.51 28.89
CA LEU A 130 4.67 -17.59 27.43
C LEU A 130 6.09 -17.96 27.01
N HIS A 131 6.25 -19.09 26.33
CA HIS A 131 7.46 -19.39 25.59
C HIS A 131 7.40 -18.68 24.24
N LYS A 132 8.18 -17.61 24.12
CA LYS A 132 8.16 -16.68 23.00
C LYS A 132 8.95 -17.25 21.82
N LEU A 133 8.30 -17.37 20.69
CA LEU A 133 8.88 -17.78 19.41
C LEU A 133 8.94 -16.60 18.45
N ASP A 134 9.83 -16.70 17.47
CA ASP A 134 9.96 -15.68 16.42
C ASP A 134 8.75 -15.70 15.48
N GLU A 135 8.25 -14.52 15.11
CA GLU A 135 7.03 -14.39 14.31
C GLU A 135 7.20 -14.94 12.90
N ILE A 136 8.34 -14.65 12.27
CA ILE A 136 8.55 -15.03 10.87
C ILE A 136 8.89 -16.51 10.78
N ASP A 137 9.68 -17.03 11.72
CA ASP A 137 9.94 -18.48 11.80
C ASP A 137 8.63 -19.26 11.96
N SER A 138 7.79 -18.85 12.91
CA SER A 138 6.51 -19.51 13.17
C SER A 138 5.59 -19.43 11.94
N VAL A 139 5.52 -18.29 11.26
CA VAL A 139 4.73 -18.14 10.03
C VAL A 139 5.22 -19.07 8.92
N VAL A 140 6.53 -19.18 8.72
CA VAL A 140 7.11 -20.05 7.69
C VAL A 140 6.92 -21.52 8.03
N ASP A 141 7.12 -21.92 9.29
CA ASP A 141 6.91 -23.29 9.74
C ASP A 141 5.45 -23.72 9.59
N GLY A 142 4.50 -22.85 9.98
CA GLY A 142 3.08 -23.10 9.79
C GLY A 142 2.70 -23.23 8.32
N ALA A 143 3.23 -22.36 7.45
CA ALA A 143 3.01 -22.46 6.01
C ALA A 143 3.55 -23.76 5.42
N ASN A 144 4.78 -24.13 5.77
CA ASN A 144 5.43 -25.36 5.30
C ASN A 144 4.68 -26.61 5.78
N PHE A 145 4.24 -26.64 7.06
CA PHE A 145 3.43 -27.74 7.58
C PHE A 145 2.15 -27.90 6.76
N LEU A 146 1.41 -26.82 6.55
CA LEU A 146 0.16 -26.85 5.80
C LEU A 146 0.37 -27.33 4.36
N LEU A 147 1.35 -26.76 3.66
CA LEU A 147 1.65 -27.07 2.26
C LEU A 147 2.18 -28.50 2.05
N LYS A 148 2.87 -29.06 3.03
CA LYS A 148 3.46 -30.41 2.94
C LYS A 148 2.54 -31.51 3.46
N LYS A 149 1.75 -31.24 4.48
CA LYS A 149 1.04 -32.28 5.24
C LYS A 149 -0.47 -32.24 5.05
N ILE A 150 -1.05 -31.12 4.63
CA ILE A 150 -2.50 -30.94 4.54
C ILE A 150 -2.96 -30.98 3.09
N PRO A 151 -3.69 -32.03 2.67
CA PRO A 151 -4.19 -32.13 1.30
C PRO A 151 -5.13 -30.99 0.94
N CYS A 152 -5.04 -30.52 -0.31
CA CYS A 152 -5.89 -29.46 -0.85
C CYS A 152 -5.89 -28.17 0.02
N GLU A 153 -4.80 -27.91 0.74
CA GLU A 153 -4.68 -26.68 1.52
C GLU A 153 -4.61 -25.45 0.60
N SER A 154 -3.73 -25.51 -0.40
CA SER A 154 -3.52 -24.42 -1.34
C SER A 154 -4.55 -24.45 -2.45
N PHE A 155 -4.95 -23.27 -2.92
CA PHE A 155 -5.89 -23.12 -4.02
C PHE A 155 -5.68 -21.83 -4.82
N ILE A 156 -6.17 -21.81 -6.05
CA ILE A 156 -6.34 -20.61 -6.87
C ILE A 156 -7.75 -20.10 -6.65
N HIS A 157 -7.92 -18.77 -6.72
CA HIS A 157 -9.23 -18.16 -6.81
C HIS A 157 -9.28 -17.18 -7.98
N LYS A 158 -10.14 -17.40 -8.96
CA LYS A 158 -10.32 -16.49 -10.10
C LYS A 158 -11.79 -16.48 -10.53
N ASN A 159 -12.33 -15.29 -10.74
CA ASN A 159 -13.72 -15.07 -11.18
C ASN A 159 -14.73 -15.77 -10.25
N GLY A 160 -14.55 -15.65 -8.94
CA GLY A 160 -15.42 -16.30 -7.94
C GLY A 160 -15.29 -17.82 -7.84
N ARG A 161 -14.37 -18.45 -8.59
CA ARG A 161 -14.16 -19.90 -8.57
C ARG A 161 -12.91 -20.25 -7.79
N ARG A 162 -13.04 -21.23 -6.91
CA ARG A 162 -11.95 -21.79 -6.12
C ARG A 162 -11.53 -23.14 -6.68
N GLU A 163 -10.24 -23.28 -6.99
CA GLU A 163 -9.65 -24.49 -7.56
C GLU A 163 -8.49 -24.97 -6.68
N PRO A 164 -8.63 -26.12 -5.98
CA PRO A 164 -7.55 -26.69 -5.19
C PRO A 164 -6.32 -27.00 -6.05
N ILE A 165 -5.12 -26.68 -5.56
CA ILE A 165 -3.87 -27.16 -6.14
C ILE A 165 -3.25 -28.19 -5.20
N ASN A 166 -2.92 -29.35 -5.77
CA ASN A 166 -2.00 -30.29 -5.16
C ASN A 166 -0.60 -29.99 -5.65
N ILE A 167 0.22 -29.42 -4.77
CA ILE A 167 1.62 -29.12 -5.07
C ILE A 167 2.44 -30.34 -4.69
N ASN A 168 3.27 -30.81 -5.63
CA ASN A 168 4.21 -31.87 -5.32
C ASN A 168 5.17 -31.39 -4.22
N THR A 169 5.15 -32.06 -3.08
CA THR A 169 5.91 -31.69 -1.89
C THR A 169 7.42 -31.74 -2.12
N THR A 170 7.89 -32.57 -3.06
CA THR A 170 9.31 -32.62 -3.45
C THR A 170 9.77 -31.43 -4.29
N ASN A 171 8.83 -30.67 -4.87
CA ASN A 171 9.10 -29.48 -5.68
C ASN A 171 8.44 -28.23 -5.09
N LEU A 172 8.18 -28.17 -3.78
CA LEU A 172 7.50 -27.04 -3.14
C LEU A 172 8.30 -25.73 -3.19
N PHE A 173 9.62 -25.82 -3.07
CA PHE A 173 10.51 -24.66 -2.99
C PHE A 173 11.12 -24.32 -4.36
N PRO A 174 11.51 -23.06 -4.61
CA PRO A 174 11.25 -21.89 -3.78
C PRO A 174 9.84 -21.30 -4.02
N TYR A 175 9.39 -20.48 -3.08
CA TYR A 175 8.19 -19.66 -3.22
C TYR A 175 8.29 -18.33 -2.45
N LEU A 176 7.47 -17.35 -2.83
CA LEU A 176 7.29 -16.12 -2.08
C LEU A 176 6.08 -16.27 -1.15
N LEU A 177 6.26 -16.06 0.16
CA LEU A 177 5.17 -15.93 1.12
C LEU A 177 4.90 -14.44 1.38
N VAL A 178 3.72 -13.98 1.01
CA VAL A 178 3.22 -12.64 1.28
C VAL A 178 2.28 -12.71 2.48
N ASN A 179 2.81 -12.44 3.67
CA ASN A 179 2.03 -12.47 4.90
C ASN A 179 1.40 -11.09 5.15
N ILE A 180 0.08 -10.98 4.95
CA ILE A 180 -0.67 -9.72 5.06
C ILE A 180 -1.32 -9.63 6.46
N GLY A 181 -0.67 -8.88 7.35
CA GLY A 181 -1.17 -8.50 8.67
C GLY A 181 -1.52 -7.02 8.73
N SER A 182 -1.22 -6.36 9.86
CA SER A 182 -1.36 -4.89 9.96
C SER A 182 -0.52 -4.18 8.89
N GLY A 183 0.73 -4.60 8.71
CA GLY A 183 1.55 -4.35 7.52
C GLY A 183 1.66 -5.60 6.64
N VAL A 184 2.66 -5.66 5.78
CA VAL A 184 2.93 -6.83 4.91
C VAL A 184 4.39 -7.22 5.00
N SER A 185 4.65 -8.51 5.21
CA SER A 185 5.99 -9.10 5.14
C SER A 185 6.08 -10.04 3.94
N MET A 186 7.15 -9.91 3.15
CA MET A 186 7.42 -10.71 1.97
C MET A 186 8.66 -11.55 2.20
N ILE A 187 8.47 -12.87 2.23
CA ILE A 187 9.47 -13.83 2.70
C ILE A 187 9.76 -14.82 1.57
N LYS A 188 11.02 -14.90 1.13
CA LYS A 188 11.48 -15.90 0.18
C LYS A 188 11.77 -17.19 0.94
N VAL A 189 11.01 -18.23 0.66
CA VAL A 189 11.16 -19.53 1.33
C VAL A 189 11.87 -20.49 0.37
N MET A 190 13.01 -21.00 0.80
CA MET A 190 13.88 -21.90 0.02
C MET A 190 13.87 -23.33 0.56
N GLY A 191 13.35 -23.55 1.76
CA GLY A 191 13.29 -24.85 2.41
C GLY A 191 12.71 -24.74 3.82
N ASN A 192 12.66 -25.86 4.53
CA ASN A 192 12.39 -25.85 5.96
C ASN A 192 13.50 -25.10 6.69
N LYS A 193 13.13 -24.15 7.56
CA LYS A 193 14.07 -23.27 8.29
C LYS A 193 15.07 -22.49 7.41
N LYS A 194 14.90 -22.50 6.08
CA LYS A 194 15.75 -21.79 5.11
C LYS A 194 14.92 -20.76 4.36
N PHE A 195 14.92 -19.54 4.85
CA PHE A 195 14.15 -18.43 4.29
C PHE A 195 14.77 -17.08 4.64
N GLU A 196 14.34 -16.05 3.92
CA GLU A 196 14.77 -14.67 4.13
C GLU A 196 13.57 -13.74 4.02
N ARG A 197 13.43 -12.81 4.97
CA ARG A 197 12.50 -11.68 4.82
C ARG A 197 13.10 -10.67 3.86
N VAL A 198 12.70 -10.75 2.60
CA VAL A 198 13.24 -9.91 1.51
C VAL A 198 12.87 -8.44 1.73
N THR A 199 11.61 -8.17 2.07
CA THR A 199 11.11 -6.80 2.28
C THR A 199 9.73 -6.80 2.93
N GLY A 200 9.11 -5.63 3.04
CA GLY A 200 7.72 -5.46 3.41
C GLY A 200 7.17 -4.09 3.01
N THR A 201 5.86 -3.91 3.18
CA THR A 201 5.21 -2.61 3.04
C THR A 201 4.35 -2.34 4.27
N HIS A 202 4.33 -1.08 4.73
CA HIS A 202 3.43 -0.67 5.81
C HIS A 202 2.00 -0.47 5.30
N VAL A 203 1.77 -0.52 3.99
CA VAL A 203 0.45 -0.43 3.35
C VAL A 203 -0.21 -1.82 3.38
N GLY A 204 -0.70 -2.20 4.56
CA GLY A 204 -1.34 -3.50 4.82
C GLY A 204 -2.79 -3.37 5.29
N ALA A 205 -3.28 -4.39 6.00
CA ALA A 205 -4.64 -4.40 6.54
C ALA A 205 -4.89 -3.24 7.53
N GLY A 206 -3.87 -2.85 8.29
CA GLY A 206 -3.95 -1.78 9.28
C GLY A 206 -4.19 -0.43 8.62
N THR A 207 -3.55 -0.16 7.48
CA THR A 207 -3.76 1.07 6.71
C THR A 207 -5.14 1.12 6.09
N MET A 208 -5.51 0.07 5.38
CA MET A 208 -6.82 0.00 4.73
C MET A 208 -7.93 0.11 5.77
N PHE A 209 -7.87 -0.67 6.84
CA PHE A 209 -8.94 -0.69 7.84
C PHE A 209 -8.93 0.54 8.75
N GLY A 210 -7.77 1.14 9.01
CA GLY A 210 -7.67 2.44 9.70
C GLY A 210 -8.39 3.54 8.91
N LEU A 211 -8.16 3.61 7.60
CA LEU A 211 -8.90 4.51 6.72
C LEU A 211 -10.39 4.16 6.65
N ALA A 212 -10.72 2.87 6.60
CA ALA A 212 -12.11 2.42 6.55
C ALA A 212 -12.91 2.86 7.79
N LYS A 213 -12.34 2.76 8.98
CA LYS A 213 -12.99 3.26 10.21
C LYS A 213 -13.39 4.72 10.09
N LEU A 214 -12.45 5.55 9.63
CA LEU A 214 -12.65 7.00 9.52
C LEU A 214 -13.63 7.38 8.41
N LEU A 215 -13.62 6.64 7.30
CA LEU A 215 -14.39 7.01 6.11
C LEU A 215 -15.78 6.37 6.07
N THR A 216 -15.96 5.17 6.63
CA THR A 216 -17.24 4.44 6.54
C THR A 216 -17.97 4.30 7.86
N GLY A 217 -17.29 4.58 8.98
CA GLY A 217 -17.83 4.38 10.32
C GLY A 217 -17.68 2.95 10.87
N CYS A 218 -17.24 1.99 10.05
CA CYS A 218 -17.17 0.58 10.43
C CYS A 218 -16.17 0.36 11.59
N MET A 219 -16.50 -0.53 12.53
CA MET A 219 -15.63 -0.82 13.69
C MET A 219 -15.14 -2.26 13.74
N ARG A 220 -15.66 -3.11 12.86
CA ARG A 220 -15.29 -4.51 12.70
C ARG A 220 -14.85 -4.78 11.26
N TYR A 221 -13.80 -5.57 11.10
CA TYR A 221 -13.27 -5.89 9.77
C TYR A 221 -14.26 -6.69 8.92
N ASP A 222 -15.03 -7.60 9.52
CA ASP A 222 -16.03 -8.39 8.80
C ASP A 222 -17.20 -7.54 8.30
N GLU A 223 -17.58 -6.52 9.07
CA GLU A 223 -18.57 -5.51 8.65
C GLU A 223 -18.05 -4.70 7.47
N PHE A 224 -16.78 -4.27 7.50
CA PHE A 224 -16.14 -3.61 6.38
C PHE A 224 -16.14 -4.48 5.11
N LEU A 225 -15.80 -5.76 5.23
CA LEU A 225 -15.82 -6.69 4.10
C LEU A 225 -17.24 -6.82 3.53
N GLU A 226 -18.26 -6.92 4.36
CA GLU A 226 -19.66 -7.00 3.90
C GLU A 226 -20.09 -5.72 3.17
N LEU A 227 -19.79 -4.53 3.72
CA LEU A 227 -20.03 -3.25 3.03
C LEU A 227 -19.36 -3.21 1.66
N SER A 228 -18.10 -3.68 1.57
CA SER A 228 -17.35 -3.69 0.32
C SER A 228 -17.97 -4.57 -0.78
N ARG A 229 -18.80 -5.58 -0.42
CA ARG A 229 -19.47 -6.44 -1.40
C ARG A 229 -20.61 -5.72 -2.12
N GLN A 230 -21.17 -4.69 -1.49
CA GLN A 230 -22.37 -3.98 -1.94
C GLN A 230 -22.04 -2.64 -2.62
N GLY A 231 -20.76 -2.24 -2.60
CA GLY A 231 -20.31 -0.96 -3.15
C GLY A 231 -19.88 -1.01 -4.61
N ASP A 232 -19.88 0.16 -5.23
CA ASP A 232 -19.33 0.41 -6.55
C ASP A 232 -18.13 1.38 -6.46
N ASN A 233 -16.93 0.88 -6.73
CA ASN A 233 -15.73 1.71 -6.71
C ASN A 233 -15.67 2.72 -7.86
N LEU A 234 -16.39 2.52 -8.98
CA LEU A 234 -16.38 3.44 -10.12
C LEU A 234 -17.01 4.80 -9.79
N VAL A 235 -17.71 4.92 -8.66
CA VAL A 235 -18.22 6.19 -8.12
C VAL A 235 -17.07 7.12 -7.70
N LEU A 236 -15.99 6.56 -7.15
CA LEU A 236 -14.84 7.33 -6.62
C LEU A 236 -13.59 7.18 -7.47
N ASP A 237 -13.42 6.03 -8.12
CA ASP A 237 -12.28 5.70 -8.95
C ASP A 237 -12.33 6.39 -10.31
N LEU A 238 -11.19 6.92 -10.72
CA LEU A 238 -10.96 7.48 -12.04
C LEU A 238 -10.33 6.40 -12.94
N ILE A 239 -10.99 6.07 -14.04
CA ILE A 239 -10.47 5.09 -15.04
C ILE A 239 -9.91 5.81 -16.27
N VAL A 240 -9.15 5.09 -17.10
CA VAL A 240 -8.53 5.66 -18.32
C VAL A 240 -9.56 6.29 -19.26
N LYS A 241 -10.75 5.68 -19.41
CA LYS A 241 -11.86 6.24 -20.19
C LYS A 241 -12.25 7.64 -19.74
N ASP A 242 -12.21 7.92 -18.43
CA ASP A 242 -12.59 9.22 -17.87
C ASP A 242 -11.59 10.33 -18.23
N ILE A 243 -10.35 9.95 -18.59
CA ILE A 243 -9.27 10.90 -18.94
C ILE A 243 -9.16 11.07 -20.45
N CYS A 244 -9.15 9.96 -21.20
CA CYS A 244 -8.79 9.95 -22.62
C CYS A 244 -9.96 9.62 -23.57
N GLY A 245 -11.15 9.33 -23.05
CA GLY A 245 -12.26 8.80 -23.85
C GLY A 245 -12.06 7.35 -24.30
N GLU A 246 -12.92 6.87 -25.21
CA GLU A 246 -12.93 5.46 -25.65
C GLU A 246 -11.84 5.09 -26.67
N LEU A 247 -11.26 6.08 -27.36
CA LEU A 247 -10.41 5.87 -28.54
C LEU A 247 -8.91 5.73 -28.24
N VAL A 248 -8.47 5.85 -26.98
CA VAL A 248 -7.05 5.90 -26.63
C VAL A 248 -6.67 4.78 -25.65
N GLY A 249 -6.47 3.59 -26.20
CA GLY A 249 -5.90 2.44 -25.47
C GLY A 249 -4.81 1.66 -26.22
N GLN A 250 -4.64 1.88 -27.53
CA GLN A 250 -3.78 1.00 -28.35
C GLN A 250 -2.29 1.36 -28.31
N LYS A 251 -1.90 2.64 -28.12
CA LYS A 251 -0.47 3.04 -28.16
C LYS A 251 0.30 2.84 -26.85
N GLN A 252 -0.38 2.71 -25.70
CA GLN A 252 0.27 2.59 -24.38
C GLN A 252 -0.08 1.29 -23.63
N GLY A 253 -0.81 0.36 -24.26
CA GLY A 253 -1.16 -0.94 -23.68
C GLY A 253 -2.15 -0.87 -22.51
N LEU A 254 -2.93 0.21 -22.39
CA LEU A 254 -3.93 0.39 -21.32
C LEU A 254 -5.34 0.28 -21.90
N SER A 255 -6.20 -0.49 -21.24
CA SER A 255 -7.62 -0.55 -21.62
C SER A 255 -8.38 0.69 -21.11
N ALA A 256 -9.50 1.03 -21.75
CA ALA A 256 -10.38 2.11 -21.29
C ALA A 256 -10.91 1.87 -19.86
N SER A 257 -11.06 0.60 -19.46
CA SER A 257 -11.48 0.20 -18.10
C SER A 257 -10.35 0.16 -17.07
N THR A 258 -9.10 0.42 -17.48
CA THR A 258 -7.96 0.37 -16.55
C THR A 258 -8.10 1.47 -15.50
N LEU A 259 -7.88 1.11 -14.24
CA LEU A 259 -7.90 2.03 -13.11
C LEU A 259 -6.71 3.00 -13.20
N ALA A 260 -7.01 4.30 -13.36
CA ALA A 260 -6.00 5.34 -13.50
C ALA A 260 -5.63 5.97 -12.15
N SER A 261 -6.62 6.26 -11.31
CA SER A 261 -6.41 6.82 -9.97
C SER A 261 -7.51 6.39 -9.03
N SER A 262 -7.17 5.70 -7.95
CA SER A 262 -8.17 5.44 -6.90
C SER A 262 -8.58 6.73 -6.21
N PHE A 263 -9.85 6.88 -5.85
CA PHE A 263 -10.42 8.15 -5.33
C PHE A 263 -10.23 9.38 -6.24
N GLY A 264 -9.81 9.20 -7.49
CA GLY A 264 -9.45 10.32 -8.38
C GLY A 264 -10.65 11.22 -8.74
N LYS A 265 -11.88 10.69 -8.73
CA LYS A 265 -13.09 11.48 -9.00
C LYS A 265 -13.46 12.43 -7.86
N VAL A 266 -12.95 12.19 -6.65
CA VAL A 266 -13.23 13.02 -5.47
C VAL A 266 -12.65 14.42 -5.61
N ILE A 267 -11.53 14.57 -6.33
CA ILE A 267 -10.80 15.84 -6.48
C ILE A 267 -11.68 16.93 -7.11
N ASN A 268 -12.40 16.57 -8.18
CA ASN A 268 -13.26 17.50 -8.92
C ASN A 268 -14.70 17.51 -8.40
N SER A 269 -14.97 16.75 -7.34
CA SER A 269 -16.30 16.64 -6.75
C SER A 269 -16.53 17.75 -5.72
N ARG A 270 -17.76 18.28 -5.69
CA ARG A 270 -18.26 19.15 -4.62
C ARG A 270 -18.82 18.38 -3.43
N LYS A 271 -18.86 17.04 -3.53
CA LYS A 271 -19.36 16.16 -2.47
C LYS A 271 -18.42 16.15 -1.27
N GLN A 272 -19.01 16.13 -0.09
CA GLN A 272 -18.34 15.87 1.18
C GLN A 272 -18.40 14.37 1.50
N LEU A 273 -17.69 13.94 2.54
CA LEU A 273 -17.68 12.54 2.98
C LEU A 273 -19.09 11.97 3.20
N SER A 274 -19.99 12.77 3.81
CA SER A 274 -21.38 12.39 4.10
C SER A 274 -22.23 12.11 2.85
N ASP A 275 -21.80 12.58 1.67
CA ASP A 275 -22.54 12.42 0.42
C ASP A 275 -22.20 11.11 -0.31
N TYR A 276 -21.19 10.38 0.19
CA TYR A 276 -20.78 9.08 -0.35
C TYR A 276 -21.36 7.95 0.49
N LYS A 277 -21.75 6.86 -0.18
CA LYS A 277 -22.16 5.64 0.49
C LYS A 277 -20.96 4.96 1.14
N SER A 278 -21.15 4.45 2.36
CA SER A 278 -20.12 3.68 3.07
C SER A 278 -19.68 2.44 2.29
N GLU A 279 -20.59 1.83 1.53
CA GLU A 279 -20.34 0.69 0.65
C GLU A 279 -19.36 1.04 -0.48
N ASP A 280 -19.60 2.14 -1.19
CA ASP A 280 -18.74 2.60 -2.30
C ASP A 280 -17.33 2.96 -1.79
N LEU A 281 -17.26 3.63 -0.64
CA LEU A 281 -16.00 3.91 0.06
C LEU A 281 -15.28 2.61 0.45
N ALA A 282 -16.00 1.65 1.02
CA ALA A 282 -15.44 0.36 1.43
C ALA A 282 -14.90 -0.44 0.24
N LYS A 283 -15.67 -0.52 -0.85
CA LYS A 283 -15.24 -1.18 -2.10
C LYS A 283 -13.99 -0.51 -2.68
N THR A 284 -13.97 0.82 -2.71
CA THR A 284 -12.84 1.60 -3.24
C THR A 284 -11.58 1.39 -2.42
N LEU A 285 -11.67 1.47 -1.08
CA LEU A 285 -10.54 1.17 -0.19
C LEU A 285 -10.04 -0.26 -0.38
N LEU A 286 -10.95 -1.24 -0.36
CA LEU A 286 -10.55 -2.65 -0.51
C LEU A 286 -9.83 -2.86 -1.84
N SER A 287 -10.36 -2.35 -2.96
CA SER A 287 -9.72 -2.48 -4.27
C SER A 287 -8.36 -1.78 -4.31
N ALA A 288 -8.27 -0.52 -3.90
CA ALA A 288 -7.05 0.28 -3.99
C ALA A 288 -5.87 -0.36 -3.23
N PHE A 289 -6.10 -0.76 -1.98
CA PHE A 289 -5.07 -1.32 -1.13
C PHE A 289 -4.74 -2.77 -1.50
N THR A 290 -5.72 -3.55 -1.95
CA THR A 290 -5.46 -4.91 -2.45
C THR A 290 -4.62 -4.91 -3.71
N TYR A 291 -4.92 -4.02 -4.68
CA TYR A 291 -4.08 -3.87 -5.88
C TYR A 291 -2.67 -3.40 -5.55
N ASN A 292 -2.51 -2.52 -4.57
CA ASN A 292 -1.18 -2.11 -4.13
C ASN A 292 -0.37 -3.27 -3.55
N ILE A 293 -0.96 -4.06 -2.65
CA ILE A 293 -0.31 -5.23 -2.06
C ILE A 293 0.09 -6.22 -3.16
N ALA A 294 -0.82 -6.52 -4.10
CA ALA A 294 -0.54 -7.41 -5.21
C ALA A 294 0.56 -6.87 -6.13
N GLN A 295 0.60 -5.55 -6.40
CA GLN A 295 1.62 -4.93 -7.23
C GLN A 295 3.01 -5.06 -6.63
N VAL A 296 3.17 -4.73 -5.34
CA VAL A 296 4.45 -4.86 -4.64
C VAL A 296 4.86 -6.33 -4.58
N SER A 297 3.91 -7.24 -4.34
CA SER A 297 4.15 -8.69 -4.33
C SER A 297 4.66 -9.20 -5.68
N TYR A 298 4.04 -8.77 -6.78
CA TYR A 298 4.48 -9.07 -8.14
C TYR A 298 5.91 -8.59 -8.38
N LEU A 299 6.21 -7.32 -8.07
CA LEU A 299 7.52 -6.74 -8.31
C LEU A 299 8.63 -7.48 -7.54
N VAL A 300 8.36 -7.83 -6.28
CA VAL A 300 9.29 -8.62 -5.46
C VAL A 300 9.44 -10.04 -6.01
N ALA A 301 8.36 -10.71 -6.38
CA ALA A 301 8.42 -12.04 -6.99
C ALA A 301 9.22 -12.02 -8.31
N ALA A 302 9.02 -11.00 -9.14
CA ALA A 302 9.71 -10.81 -10.42
C ALA A 302 11.22 -10.63 -10.22
N LEU A 303 11.62 -9.75 -9.30
CA LEU A 303 13.02 -9.53 -8.95
C LEU A 303 13.73 -10.79 -8.46
N LEU A 304 13.00 -11.68 -7.78
CA LEU A 304 13.53 -12.92 -7.24
C LEU A 304 13.42 -14.10 -8.23
N GLY A 305 12.82 -13.91 -9.41
CA GLY A 305 12.55 -14.97 -10.37
C GLY A 305 11.54 -16.02 -9.90
N LEU A 306 10.64 -15.67 -8.98
CA LEU A 306 9.68 -16.60 -8.36
C LEU A 306 8.34 -16.58 -9.09
N LYS A 307 7.84 -17.76 -9.47
CA LYS A 307 6.53 -17.91 -10.13
C LYS A 307 5.36 -18.18 -9.16
N ARG A 308 5.68 -18.73 -7.98
CA ARG A 308 4.69 -19.10 -6.94
C ARG A 308 4.67 -18.05 -5.84
N VAL A 309 3.51 -17.41 -5.69
CA VAL A 309 3.27 -16.39 -4.67
C VAL A 309 2.11 -16.84 -3.79
N PHE A 310 2.42 -17.27 -2.57
CA PHE A 310 1.42 -17.60 -1.57
C PHE A 310 1.04 -16.38 -0.77
N PHE A 311 -0.25 -16.13 -0.65
CA PHE A 311 -0.79 -15.08 0.19
C PHE A 311 -1.30 -15.69 1.49
N GLY A 312 -0.78 -15.19 2.61
CA GLY A 312 -1.14 -15.57 3.96
C GLY A 312 -1.57 -14.36 4.79
N GLY A 313 -1.84 -14.60 6.07
CA GLY A 313 -2.25 -13.58 7.03
C GLY A 313 -3.77 -13.44 7.14
N SER A 314 -4.22 -12.43 7.88
CA SER A 314 -5.64 -12.26 8.26
C SER A 314 -6.38 -11.19 7.45
N TYR A 315 -5.81 -10.74 6.33
CA TYR A 315 -6.43 -9.74 5.46
C TYR A 315 -7.51 -10.33 4.53
N ILE A 316 -7.24 -11.51 3.96
CA ILE A 316 -8.08 -12.11 2.91
C ILE A 316 -9.36 -12.70 3.50
N ARG A 317 -9.26 -13.52 4.56
CA ARG A 317 -10.35 -14.17 5.30
C ARG A 317 -11.38 -14.85 4.41
N GLY A 318 -10.94 -15.47 3.33
CA GLY A 318 -11.82 -16.13 2.34
C GLY A 318 -12.72 -15.17 1.54
N HIS A 319 -12.45 -13.86 1.57
CA HIS A 319 -13.24 -12.88 0.84
C HIS A 319 -12.94 -12.94 -0.67
N ALA A 320 -13.92 -13.44 -1.44
CA ALA A 320 -13.80 -13.68 -2.88
C ALA A 320 -13.29 -12.46 -3.67
N SER A 321 -13.83 -11.26 -3.41
CA SER A 321 -13.39 -10.04 -4.13
C SER A 321 -11.94 -9.69 -3.84
N THR A 322 -11.43 -9.98 -2.64
CA THR A 322 -10.03 -9.71 -2.28
C THR A 322 -9.12 -10.66 -3.06
N MET A 323 -9.47 -11.95 -3.07
CA MET A 323 -8.70 -12.96 -3.80
C MET A 323 -8.76 -12.73 -5.32
N ASP A 324 -9.92 -12.37 -5.87
CA ASP A 324 -10.08 -12.05 -7.30
C ASP A 324 -9.23 -10.83 -7.69
N ASN A 325 -9.21 -9.77 -6.87
CA ASN A 325 -8.35 -8.61 -7.12
C ASN A 325 -6.87 -9.00 -7.12
N ILE A 326 -6.41 -9.79 -6.14
CA ILE A 326 -5.02 -10.26 -6.08
C ILE A 326 -4.69 -11.10 -7.33
N SER A 327 -5.52 -12.09 -7.64
CA SER A 327 -5.32 -13.00 -8.78
C SER A 327 -5.30 -12.27 -10.11
N TYR A 328 -6.26 -11.37 -10.34
CA TYR A 328 -6.30 -10.54 -11.55
C TYR A 328 -5.03 -9.72 -11.69
N ALA A 329 -4.58 -9.11 -10.60
CA ALA A 329 -3.46 -8.18 -10.62
C ALA A 329 -2.12 -8.91 -10.86
N ILE A 330 -1.88 -10.02 -10.16
CA ILE A 330 -0.70 -10.87 -10.39
C ILE A 330 -0.69 -11.41 -11.83
N ASP A 331 -1.82 -11.91 -12.34
CA ASP A 331 -1.97 -12.40 -13.71
C ASP A 331 -1.70 -11.30 -14.75
N TYR A 332 -2.27 -10.12 -14.54
CA TYR A 332 -2.13 -8.96 -15.42
C TYR A 332 -0.68 -8.47 -15.52
N TRP A 333 -0.03 -8.17 -14.40
CA TRP A 333 1.35 -7.64 -14.43
C TRP A 333 2.38 -8.69 -14.83
N SER A 334 2.17 -9.95 -14.49
CA SER A 334 3.07 -11.03 -14.90
C SER A 334 2.83 -11.51 -16.33
N LYS A 335 1.81 -11.00 -17.03
CA LYS A 335 1.38 -11.50 -18.36
C LYS A 335 1.14 -13.02 -18.32
N GLY A 336 0.50 -13.51 -17.25
CA GLY A 336 0.18 -14.92 -17.01
C GLY A 336 1.37 -15.80 -16.57
N GLN A 337 2.55 -15.23 -16.28
CA GLN A 337 3.75 -16.00 -15.89
C GLN A 337 3.80 -16.35 -14.40
N MET A 338 2.97 -15.71 -13.56
CA MET A 338 2.89 -15.94 -12.13
C MET A 338 1.49 -16.33 -11.68
N GLN A 339 1.44 -17.05 -10.57
CA GLN A 339 0.18 -17.51 -9.99
C GLN A 339 0.06 -17.06 -8.54
N ALA A 340 -1.07 -16.43 -8.22
CA ALA A 340 -1.50 -16.16 -6.86
C ALA A 340 -2.10 -17.43 -6.24
N LEU A 341 -1.57 -17.83 -5.08
CA LEU A 341 -1.97 -19.02 -4.34
C LEU A 341 -2.45 -18.61 -2.96
N PHE A 342 -3.56 -19.19 -2.52
CA PHE A 342 -4.18 -18.91 -1.22
C PHE A 342 -4.18 -20.15 -0.35
N LEU A 343 -4.26 -19.96 0.97
CA LEU A 343 -4.29 -21.03 1.97
C LEU A 343 -5.63 -21.00 2.72
N ARG A 344 -6.19 -22.15 3.05
CA ARG A 344 -7.44 -22.23 3.83
C ARG A 344 -7.26 -21.67 5.22
N HIS A 345 -6.10 -21.93 5.82
CA HIS A 345 -5.75 -21.51 7.18
C HIS A 345 -4.77 -20.33 7.19
N GLU A 346 -4.80 -19.49 6.15
CA GLU A 346 -3.94 -18.32 5.95
C GLU A 346 -3.76 -17.43 7.19
N GLY A 347 -4.81 -17.26 8.01
CA GLY A 347 -4.77 -16.41 9.20
C GLY A 347 -4.04 -17.00 10.39
N PHE A 348 -3.71 -18.29 10.36
CA PHE A 348 -3.25 -19.07 11.50
C PHE A 348 -1.80 -19.58 11.37
N LEU A 349 -1.06 -19.16 10.34
CA LEU A 349 0.29 -19.65 10.07
C LEU A 349 1.22 -19.51 11.29
N GLY A 350 1.25 -18.34 11.93
CA GLY A 350 2.08 -18.10 13.11
C GLY A 350 1.70 -18.98 14.30
N ALA A 351 0.41 -19.06 14.64
CA ALA A 351 -0.05 -19.88 15.76
C ALA A 351 0.18 -21.38 15.50
N LEU A 352 0.07 -21.81 14.24
CA LEU A 352 0.31 -23.18 13.84
C LEU A 352 1.80 -23.53 13.88
N GLY A 353 2.69 -22.66 13.39
CA GLY A 353 4.14 -22.90 13.54
C GLY A 353 4.56 -22.92 15.01
N ALA A 354 3.99 -22.04 15.84
CA ALA A 354 4.22 -22.07 17.28
C ALA A 354 3.70 -23.37 17.94
N PHE A 355 2.62 -23.94 17.41
CA PHE A 355 2.10 -25.24 17.84
C PHE A 355 3.04 -26.40 17.45
N MET A 356 3.65 -26.34 16.26
CA MET A 356 4.58 -27.39 15.80
C MET A 356 5.91 -27.41 16.56
N ASP A 357 6.19 -26.39 17.39
CA ASP A 357 7.38 -26.30 18.23
C ASP A 357 7.26 -27.10 19.56
N TYR A 358 6.12 -27.74 19.82
CA TYR A 358 6.03 -28.73 20.90
C TYR A 358 6.83 -29.99 20.51
N GLU A 359 7.81 -30.38 21.34
CA GLU A 359 8.57 -31.62 21.18
C GLU A 359 7.60 -32.83 21.12
N ASN A 360 7.72 -33.67 20.09
CA ASN A 360 6.93 -34.91 19.83
C ASN A 360 5.71 -34.83 18.90
N ILE A 361 5.50 -33.79 18.11
CA ILE A 361 4.65 -33.93 16.91
C ILE A 361 5.55 -34.41 15.78
N ASP A 362 5.58 -35.74 15.54
CA ASP A 362 6.47 -36.43 14.59
C ASP A 362 6.70 -35.63 13.29
N THR A 363 7.80 -34.88 13.30
CA THR A 363 8.32 -34.10 12.17
C THR A 363 9.67 -34.71 11.79
N TYR A 364 9.68 -36.00 11.51
CA TYR A 364 10.81 -36.62 10.84
C TYR A 364 10.78 -36.23 9.36
N ASP A 365 11.63 -35.27 8.98
CA ASP A 365 12.12 -35.15 7.61
C ASP A 365 13.25 -36.18 7.42
N LEU A 366 13.16 -36.99 6.36
CA LEU A 366 14.26 -37.81 5.87
C LEU A 366 15.39 -36.89 5.35
N PRO A 367 16.67 -37.22 5.55
CA PRO A 367 17.76 -36.45 4.97
C PRO A 367 17.76 -36.66 3.45
N LEU A 368 17.64 -35.57 2.69
CA LEU A 368 17.94 -35.55 1.27
C LEU A 368 19.45 -35.39 1.11
N GLU A 369 20.06 -36.31 0.37
CA GLU A 369 21.49 -36.35 0.07
C GLU A 369 21.95 -35.05 -0.62
N ASP A 370 23.10 -34.55 -0.16
CA ASP A 370 23.85 -33.45 -0.77
C ASP A 370 24.31 -33.82 -2.19
N THR A 371 23.60 -33.37 -3.21
CA THR A 371 24.17 -33.22 -4.55
C THR A 371 24.86 -31.87 -4.67
N LYS A 372 26.18 -31.90 -4.58
CA LYS A 372 27.07 -30.79 -4.95
C LYS A 372 26.87 -30.46 -6.43
N GLU A 373 26.13 -29.41 -6.74
CA GLU A 373 26.19 -28.76 -8.04
C GLU A 373 27.27 -27.66 -8.05
N LYS A 374 28.09 -27.70 -9.08
CA LYS A 374 29.23 -26.83 -9.34
C LYS A 374 28.77 -25.42 -9.69
N GLU A 375 29.42 -24.43 -9.09
CA GLU A 375 29.38 -23.03 -9.52
C GLU A 375 29.89 -22.90 -10.97
N PRO A 376 29.26 -22.05 -11.82
CA PRO A 376 29.93 -21.55 -13.00
C PRO A 376 30.89 -20.41 -12.63
N LEU A 377 32.08 -20.47 -13.23
CA LEU A 377 33.20 -19.57 -13.01
C LEU A 377 32.85 -18.10 -13.24
N HIS A 378 33.43 -17.29 -12.36
CA HIS A 378 33.66 -15.86 -12.49
C HIS A 378 34.61 -15.60 -13.67
N ASP A 379 34.13 -15.03 -14.77
CA ASP A 379 35.00 -14.42 -15.77
C ASP A 379 35.34 -12.99 -15.32
N THR A 380 36.57 -12.82 -14.86
CA THR A 380 37.22 -11.52 -14.65
C THR A 380 37.57 -10.92 -16.01
N PHE A 381 36.84 -9.89 -16.43
CA PHE A 381 37.32 -9.00 -17.51
C PHE A 381 38.19 -7.90 -16.92
N THR A 382 39.46 -7.92 -17.29
CA THR A 382 40.47 -6.89 -17.05
C THR A 382 40.16 -5.61 -17.82
N SER A 383 40.29 -4.47 -17.15
CA SER A 383 40.32 -3.13 -17.74
C SER A 383 41.45 -2.97 -18.77
N PRO A 384 41.25 -2.11 -19.78
CA PRO A 384 42.33 -1.30 -20.31
C PRO A 384 42.11 0.17 -19.94
N ASP A 385 43.05 0.71 -19.15
CA ASP A 385 43.25 2.15 -19.03
C ASP A 385 43.78 2.71 -20.37
N GLY A 386 43.27 3.88 -20.77
CA GLY A 386 43.68 4.58 -22.00
C GLY A 386 43.02 5.94 -22.17
N ILE A 387 43.56 6.92 -21.44
CA ILE A 387 43.60 8.39 -21.61
C ILE A 387 42.75 9.08 -22.72
N SER A 388 41.89 10.00 -22.24
CA SER A 388 41.51 11.35 -22.74
C SER A 388 41.43 11.64 -24.25
N THR A 389 40.23 12.03 -24.68
CA THR A 389 40.00 13.36 -25.28
C THR A 389 38.57 13.83 -24.97
N THR A 390 38.46 15.08 -24.51
CA THR A 390 37.22 15.81 -24.25
C THR A 390 36.41 16.02 -25.53
N GLU A 391 35.33 15.26 -25.68
CA GLU A 391 34.21 15.61 -26.57
C GLU A 391 32.97 15.79 -25.70
N HIS A 392 32.30 16.94 -25.83
CA HIS A 392 31.01 17.20 -25.20
C HIS A 392 29.99 16.18 -25.72
N ASN A 393 29.75 15.13 -24.93
CA ASN A 393 29.02 13.95 -25.38
C ASN A 393 27.53 14.06 -24.94
N GLU A 394 26.64 14.29 -25.91
CA GLU A 394 25.17 14.26 -25.77
C GLU A 394 24.60 12.90 -25.31
N SER A 395 25.45 11.90 -25.02
CA SER A 395 25.09 10.54 -24.61
C SER A 395 24.98 10.29 -23.10
N SER A 396 25.16 11.30 -22.24
CA SER A 396 25.44 11.03 -20.82
C SER A 396 24.22 10.69 -19.94
N ILE A 397 22.98 11.01 -20.32
CA ILE A 397 21.80 10.88 -19.42
C ILE A 397 21.04 9.55 -19.49
N PHE A 398 21.22 8.75 -20.55
CA PHE A 398 20.50 7.47 -20.75
C PHE A 398 21.33 6.26 -20.28
N PRO A 399 20.73 5.17 -19.79
CA PRO A 399 19.29 4.99 -19.57
C PRO A 399 18.83 5.52 -18.20
N TYR A 400 17.53 5.77 -18.06
CA TYR A 400 16.89 6.16 -16.80
C TYR A 400 15.41 5.73 -16.72
N LEU A 401 14.90 5.67 -15.50
CA LEU A 401 13.47 5.49 -15.22
C LEU A 401 12.81 6.86 -15.07
N LEU A 402 11.85 7.19 -15.92
CA LEU A 402 10.97 8.35 -15.73
C LEU A 402 9.75 7.94 -14.92
N VAL A 403 9.63 8.48 -13.71
CA VAL A 403 8.47 8.31 -12.84
C VAL A 403 7.59 9.55 -12.95
N ASN A 404 6.52 9.41 -13.74
CA ASN A 404 5.55 10.47 -13.97
C ASN A 404 4.39 10.37 -12.99
N ILE A 405 4.34 11.30 -12.03
CA ILE A 405 3.34 11.35 -10.95
C ILE A 405 2.27 12.39 -11.30
N GLY A 406 1.15 11.92 -11.82
CA GLY A 406 -0.08 12.68 -11.99
C GLY A 406 -1.17 12.17 -11.03
N SER A 407 -2.43 12.11 -11.50
CA SER A 407 -3.52 11.50 -10.74
C SER A 407 -3.16 10.06 -10.33
N GLY A 408 -2.67 9.27 -11.29
CA GLY A 408 -1.91 8.04 -11.06
C GLY A 408 -0.41 8.24 -11.32
N VAL A 409 0.36 7.16 -11.23
CA VAL A 409 1.80 7.15 -11.52
C VAL A 409 2.08 6.25 -12.71
N SER A 410 2.87 6.74 -13.67
CA SER A 410 3.37 5.95 -14.81
C SER A 410 4.89 5.88 -14.76
N MET A 411 5.45 4.69 -14.95
CA MET A 411 6.88 4.43 -14.92
C MET A 411 7.35 3.98 -16.29
N VAL A 412 8.21 4.79 -16.90
CA VAL A 412 8.66 4.66 -18.28
C VAL A 412 10.17 4.50 -18.29
N GLU A 413 10.66 3.41 -18.87
CA GLU A 413 12.07 3.26 -19.14
C GLU A 413 12.43 4.08 -20.37
N VAL A 414 13.50 4.86 -20.27
CA VAL A 414 14.04 5.66 -21.39
C VAL A 414 15.47 5.23 -21.63
N THR A 415 15.71 4.61 -22.79
CA THR A 415 17.03 4.05 -23.18
C THR A 415 17.79 4.94 -24.17
N GLY A 416 17.12 5.94 -24.74
CA GLY A 416 17.73 6.89 -25.66
C GLY A 416 16.72 7.90 -26.18
N LYS A 417 17.18 8.87 -26.99
CA LYS A 417 16.31 9.83 -27.68
C LYS A 417 15.25 9.09 -28.50
N GLY A 418 13.97 9.37 -28.23
CA GLY A 418 12.82 8.71 -28.88
C GLY A 418 12.65 7.21 -28.56
N LYS A 419 13.50 6.62 -27.70
CA LYS A 419 13.47 5.20 -27.34
C LYS A 419 13.03 5.05 -25.89
N PHE A 420 11.76 4.69 -25.71
CA PHE A 420 11.17 4.52 -24.40
C PHE A 420 10.04 3.48 -24.39
N GLU A 421 9.83 2.83 -23.25
CA GLU A 421 8.75 1.86 -23.03
C GLU A 421 8.11 2.09 -21.67
N ARG A 422 6.77 2.03 -21.62
CA ARG A 422 6.05 2.05 -20.34
C ARG A 422 6.14 0.66 -19.69
N ILE A 423 6.91 0.57 -18.62
CA ILE A 423 7.13 -0.68 -17.89
C ILE A 423 5.90 -1.04 -17.04
N ILE A 424 5.42 -0.09 -16.24
CA ILE A 424 4.28 -0.29 -15.32
C ILE A 424 3.71 1.07 -14.88
N GLY A 425 2.65 1.06 -14.07
CA GLY A 425 2.21 2.24 -13.32
C GLY A 425 1.43 1.83 -12.07
N THR A 426 1.18 2.78 -11.17
CA THR A 426 0.32 2.56 -10.01
C THR A 426 -0.79 3.60 -9.96
N HIS A 427 -1.99 3.16 -9.62
CA HIS A 427 -3.16 4.01 -9.39
C HIS A 427 -3.06 4.86 -8.11
N LEU A 428 -2.13 4.58 -7.20
CA LEU A 428 -1.94 5.35 -5.96
C LEU A 428 -1.03 6.56 -6.24
N GLY A 429 -1.51 7.46 -7.09
CA GLY A 429 -0.83 8.71 -7.40
C GLY A 429 -1.33 9.87 -6.56
N GLY A 430 -1.04 11.08 -7.03
CA GLY A 430 -1.44 12.29 -6.34
C GLY A 430 -2.95 12.50 -6.29
N GLY A 431 -3.68 11.91 -7.24
CA GLY A 431 -5.13 11.99 -7.26
C GLY A 431 -5.76 11.22 -6.10
N THR A 432 -5.20 10.06 -5.77
CA THR A 432 -5.61 9.29 -4.59
C THR A 432 -5.28 10.01 -3.30
N ILE A 433 -4.08 10.58 -3.19
CA ILE A 433 -3.67 11.32 -1.99
C ILE A 433 -4.61 12.50 -1.75
N LEU A 434 -4.84 13.34 -2.76
CA LEU A 434 -5.70 14.51 -2.59
C LEU A 434 -7.17 14.12 -2.38
N GLY A 435 -7.65 13.07 -3.06
CA GLY A 435 -9.00 12.53 -2.85
C GLY A 435 -9.22 12.06 -1.41
N LEU A 436 -8.29 11.29 -0.85
CA LEU A 436 -8.36 10.85 0.54
C LEU A 436 -8.17 12.03 1.51
N ALA A 437 -7.23 12.95 1.23
CA ALA A 437 -6.98 14.11 2.07
C ALA A 437 -8.23 15.00 2.20
N ARG A 438 -8.93 15.25 1.09
CA ARG A 438 -10.22 15.97 1.06
C ARG A 438 -11.23 15.33 1.99
N LEU A 439 -11.40 14.00 1.92
CA LEU A 439 -12.37 13.28 2.74
C LEU A 439 -12.00 13.24 4.23
N LEU A 440 -10.71 13.15 4.54
CA LEU A 440 -10.22 13.03 5.92
C LEU A 440 -10.09 14.37 6.64
N THR A 441 -9.77 15.45 5.91
CA THR A 441 -9.35 16.73 6.51
C THR A 441 -10.17 17.93 6.05
N GLY A 442 -10.89 17.80 4.93
CA GLY A 442 -11.60 18.92 4.31
C GLY A 442 -10.72 19.83 3.44
N CYS A 443 -9.41 19.59 3.33
CA CYS A 443 -8.52 20.45 2.53
C CYS A 443 -8.97 20.52 1.07
N ALA A 444 -8.94 21.71 0.47
CA ALA A 444 -9.43 21.93 -0.89
C ALA A 444 -8.35 21.78 -1.97
N SER A 445 -7.08 22.05 -1.62
CA SER A 445 -5.96 22.04 -2.56
C SER A 445 -4.77 21.21 -2.05
N TYR A 446 -3.81 20.97 -2.94
CA TYR A 446 -2.60 20.24 -2.59
C TYR A 446 -1.67 21.06 -1.67
N GLU A 447 -1.62 22.37 -1.85
CA GLU A 447 -0.85 23.30 -1.01
C GLU A 447 -1.35 23.26 0.44
N GLU A 448 -2.67 23.35 0.64
CA GLU A 448 -3.29 23.23 1.95
C GLU A 448 -3.03 21.86 2.60
N PHE A 449 -3.17 20.77 1.82
CA PHE A 449 -2.82 19.43 2.28
C PHE A 449 -1.36 19.34 2.75
N LEU A 450 -0.43 19.93 2.00
CA LEU A 450 0.96 19.96 2.38
C LEU A 450 1.16 20.76 3.66
N GLU A 451 0.61 21.98 3.77
CA GLU A 451 0.65 22.79 4.99
C GLU A 451 0.13 22.07 6.24
N LEU A 452 -0.96 21.32 6.12
CA LEU A 452 -1.46 20.46 7.19
C LEU A 452 -0.44 19.36 7.53
N SER A 453 0.04 18.63 6.53
CA SER A 453 1.00 17.55 6.72
C SER A 453 2.31 18.02 7.37
N GLN A 454 2.69 19.29 7.16
CA GLN A 454 3.89 19.88 7.73
C GLN A 454 3.82 20.03 9.25
N ARG A 455 2.62 20.25 9.77
CA ARG A 455 2.34 20.52 11.18
C ARG A 455 1.94 19.25 11.95
N GLY A 456 1.75 18.14 11.25
CA GLY A 456 1.26 16.89 11.81
C GLY A 456 2.36 15.98 12.36
N ASN A 457 1.95 15.09 13.25
CA ASN A 457 2.76 14.04 13.83
C ASN A 457 2.24 12.66 13.40
N THR A 458 2.99 11.99 12.54
CA THR A 458 2.67 10.63 12.06
C THR A 458 2.51 9.62 13.19
N LEU A 459 3.22 9.76 14.32
CA LEU A 459 3.21 8.78 15.42
C LEU A 459 1.86 8.72 16.16
N ALA A 460 1.00 9.72 15.98
CA ALA A 460 -0.34 9.75 16.56
C ALA A 460 -1.29 8.74 15.90
N VAL A 461 -1.05 8.37 14.64
CA VAL A 461 -1.95 7.53 13.83
C VAL A 461 -1.26 6.30 13.23
N ASP A 462 0.05 6.37 12.98
CA ASP A 462 0.83 5.26 12.46
C ASP A 462 1.26 4.30 13.57
N LEU A 463 1.12 3.00 13.31
CA LEU A 463 1.66 1.94 14.14
C LEU A 463 3.10 1.69 13.75
N THR A 464 4.02 1.79 14.70
CA THR A 464 5.46 1.53 14.52
C THR A 464 5.84 0.12 14.96
N VAL A 465 7.01 -0.34 14.55
CA VAL A 465 7.63 -1.58 15.03
C VAL A 465 7.86 -1.50 16.54
N GLY A 466 8.19 -0.32 17.08
CA GLY A 466 8.36 -0.08 18.50
C GLY A 466 7.07 -0.26 19.31
N ASP A 467 5.92 0.10 18.74
CA ASP A 467 4.61 -0.14 19.38
C ASP A 467 4.28 -1.64 19.52
N ILE A 468 4.93 -2.49 18.71
CA ILE A 468 4.72 -3.94 18.64
C ILE A 468 5.78 -4.70 19.45
N TYR A 469 7.07 -4.39 19.27
CA TYR A 469 8.21 -5.13 19.84
C TYR A 469 8.99 -4.36 20.92
N GLY A 470 8.62 -3.11 21.20
CA GLY A 470 9.30 -2.24 22.16
C GLY A 470 10.51 -1.49 21.58
N GLU A 471 11.26 -0.83 22.47
CA GLU A 471 12.31 0.15 22.10
C GLU A 471 13.45 -0.41 21.22
N HIS A 472 13.71 -1.72 21.29
CA HIS A 472 14.77 -2.38 20.53
C HIS A 472 14.36 -2.74 19.09
N GLY A 473 13.09 -2.53 18.74
CA GLY A 473 12.55 -2.93 17.43
C GLY A 473 12.56 -4.45 17.21
N TYR A 474 12.66 -4.87 15.96
CA TYR A 474 12.74 -6.29 15.58
C TYR A 474 14.14 -6.61 15.04
N SER A 475 15.06 -6.89 15.98
CA SER A 475 16.50 -6.98 15.72
C SER A 475 16.89 -8.06 14.73
N LYS A 476 16.24 -9.24 14.77
CA LYS A 476 16.53 -10.37 13.86
C LYS A 476 16.45 -10.00 12.38
N HIS A 477 15.56 -9.07 12.03
CA HIS A 477 15.34 -8.61 10.67
C HIS A 477 15.74 -7.16 10.44
N ASN A 478 16.56 -6.58 11.34
CA ASN A 478 17.08 -5.21 11.25
C ASN A 478 15.97 -4.15 11.04
N LEU A 479 14.86 -4.27 11.77
CA LEU A 479 13.80 -3.27 11.75
C LEU A 479 13.85 -2.40 13.01
N PRO A 480 14.30 -1.13 12.92
CA PRO A 480 14.29 -0.19 14.04
C PRO A 480 12.90 0.01 14.64
N ALA A 481 12.84 0.35 15.93
CA ALA A 481 11.58 0.67 16.61
C ALA A 481 10.82 1.84 15.95
N SER A 482 11.53 2.80 15.35
CA SER A 482 10.95 3.95 14.65
C SER A 482 10.33 3.61 13.29
N THR A 483 10.54 2.40 12.75
CA THR A 483 9.99 2.01 11.46
C THR A 483 8.47 1.89 11.54
N THR A 484 7.75 2.50 10.59
CA THR A 484 6.30 2.31 10.47
C THR A 484 5.99 0.86 10.10
N ALA A 485 5.25 0.17 10.96
CA ALA A 485 4.74 -1.18 10.72
C ALA A 485 3.43 -1.14 9.91
N ALA A 486 2.54 -0.18 10.22
CA ALA A 486 1.31 0.04 9.47
C ALA A 486 0.90 1.52 9.53
N SER A 487 0.78 2.18 8.38
CA SER A 487 0.21 3.54 8.35
C SER A 487 -1.24 3.51 8.81
N PHE A 488 -1.72 4.52 9.54
CA PHE A 488 -3.07 4.54 10.16
C PHE A 488 -3.37 3.34 11.09
N GLY A 489 -2.36 2.53 11.44
CA GLY A 489 -2.55 1.31 12.23
C GLY A 489 -2.97 1.54 13.69
N LYS A 490 -2.83 2.77 14.22
CA LYS A 490 -3.31 3.14 15.56
C LYS A 490 -4.75 3.63 15.58
N VAL A 491 -5.38 3.85 14.42
CA VAL A 491 -6.77 4.33 14.37
C VAL A 491 -7.68 3.32 15.07
N SER A 492 -8.25 3.77 16.18
CA SER A 492 -9.07 2.99 17.10
C SER A 492 -10.51 3.49 17.17
N SER A 493 -10.74 4.78 16.86
CA SER A 493 -12.04 5.42 16.74
C SER A 493 -12.48 5.53 15.27
N ASN A 494 -13.78 5.61 15.04
CA ASN A 494 -14.39 5.91 13.74
C ASN A 494 -14.75 7.40 13.58
N LYS A 495 -14.49 8.24 14.58
CA LYS A 495 -14.78 9.67 14.52
C LYS A 495 -13.55 10.44 14.06
N LEU A 496 -13.69 11.17 12.95
CA LEU A 496 -12.64 12.06 12.45
C LEU A 496 -12.26 13.14 13.49
N SER A 497 -13.22 13.62 14.29
CA SER A 497 -12.99 14.63 15.33
C SER A 497 -12.01 14.22 16.43
N ASP A 498 -11.77 12.91 16.59
CA ASP A 498 -10.84 12.39 17.60
C ASP A 498 -9.38 12.51 17.16
N TYR A 499 -9.13 12.92 15.91
CA TYR A 499 -7.82 13.04 15.30
C TYR A 499 -7.60 14.45 14.76
N LYS A 500 -6.36 14.95 14.85
CA LYS A 500 -6.01 16.22 14.22
C LYS A 500 -5.92 16.03 12.71
N ALA A 501 -6.48 16.97 11.94
CA ALA A 501 -6.40 16.98 10.49
C ALA A 501 -4.93 16.96 10.01
N GLU A 502 -4.05 17.67 10.72
CA GLU A 502 -2.61 17.70 10.48
C GLU A 502 -1.97 16.30 10.58
N ASP A 503 -2.31 15.53 11.62
CA ASP A 503 -1.75 14.19 11.86
C ASP A 503 -2.21 13.21 10.77
N LEU A 504 -3.49 13.28 10.36
CA LEU A 504 -4.04 12.50 9.26
C LEU A 504 -3.36 12.84 7.93
N ALA A 505 -3.17 14.14 7.65
CA ALA A 505 -2.48 14.60 6.45
C ALA A 505 -1.01 14.15 6.42
N ALA A 506 -0.31 14.25 7.55
CA ALA A 506 1.09 13.82 7.68
C ALA A 506 1.25 12.31 7.43
N ALA A 507 0.38 11.49 8.01
CA ALA A 507 0.40 10.04 7.81
C ALA A 507 0.05 9.64 6.39
N LEU A 508 -0.92 10.33 5.77
CA LEU A 508 -1.27 10.12 4.36
C LEU A 508 -0.09 10.45 3.44
N LEU A 509 0.53 11.63 3.61
CA LEU A 509 1.71 12.00 2.82
C LEU A 509 2.82 10.97 3.01
N ASN A 510 3.09 10.54 4.24
CA ASN A 510 4.12 9.56 4.55
C ASN A 510 3.86 8.21 3.85
N ALA A 511 2.63 7.70 3.98
CA ALA A 511 2.26 6.39 3.47
C ALA A 511 2.43 6.29 1.94
N PHE A 512 1.91 7.30 1.23
CA PHE A 512 1.92 7.29 -0.23
C PHE A 512 3.29 7.62 -0.80
N THR A 513 4.05 8.51 -0.16
CA THR A 513 5.40 8.84 -0.61
C THR A 513 6.32 7.63 -0.50
N TYR A 514 6.28 6.91 0.62
CA TYR A 514 7.02 5.67 0.80
C TYR A 514 6.58 4.61 -0.22
N ASN A 515 5.28 4.48 -0.49
CA ASN A 515 4.78 3.53 -1.48
C ASN A 515 5.29 3.82 -2.90
N VAL A 516 5.21 5.07 -3.36
CA VAL A 516 5.70 5.49 -4.67
C VAL A 516 7.22 5.29 -4.78
N GLY A 517 7.97 5.65 -3.74
CA GLY A 517 9.41 5.40 -3.66
C GLY A 517 9.74 3.90 -3.75
N GLN A 518 9.01 3.06 -3.01
CA GLN A 518 9.22 1.60 -2.99
C GLN A 518 8.98 0.96 -4.36
N ILE A 519 7.86 1.30 -5.00
CA ILE A 519 7.54 0.78 -6.34
C ILE A 519 8.58 1.27 -7.35
N SER A 520 8.97 2.54 -7.28
CA SER A 520 10.00 3.11 -8.18
C SER A 520 11.34 2.40 -8.02
N TYR A 521 11.73 2.09 -6.78
CA TYR A 521 12.93 1.29 -6.48
C TYR A 521 12.87 -0.09 -7.13
N PHE A 522 11.78 -0.84 -6.92
CA PHE A 522 11.68 -2.19 -7.47
C PHE A 522 11.64 -2.21 -8.99
N VAL A 523 10.94 -1.24 -9.61
CA VAL A 523 10.91 -1.12 -11.08
C VAL A 523 12.28 -0.77 -11.64
N ALA A 524 12.99 0.20 -11.04
CA ALA A 524 14.34 0.54 -11.47
C ALA A 524 15.29 -0.66 -11.35
N LYS A 525 15.22 -1.41 -10.25
CA LYS A 525 16.03 -2.63 -10.08
C LYS A 525 15.68 -3.72 -11.09
N LEU A 526 14.40 -3.92 -11.38
CA LEU A 526 13.94 -4.93 -12.34
C LEU A 526 14.40 -4.61 -13.77
N SER A 527 14.43 -3.32 -14.11
CA SER A 527 14.94 -2.81 -15.39
C SER A 527 16.47 -2.62 -15.43
N GLY A 528 17.20 -2.89 -14.33
CA GLY A 528 18.65 -2.66 -14.28
C GLY A 528 19.08 -1.18 -14.34
N LEU A 529 18.18 -0.25 -14.03
CA LEU A 529 18.38 1.19 -14.13
C LEU A 529 18.97 1.76 -12.83
N ARG A 530 19.96 2.65 -12.97
CA ARG A 530 20.60 3.35 -11.82
C ARG A 530 20.11 4.77 -11.58
N ARG A 531 19.34 5.32 -12.52
CA ARG A 531 18.85 6.70 -12.46
C ARG A 531 17.34 6.73 -12.49
N ILE A 532 16.75 7.49 -11.57
CA ILE A 532 15.32 7.74 -11.53
C ILE A 532 15.09 9.24 -11.62
N PHE A 533 14.29 9.64 -12.61
CA PHE A 533 13.81 11.00 -12.78
C PHE A 533 12.36 11.07 -12.36
N PHE A 534 12.07 11.86 -11.34
CA PHE A 534 10.72 12.14 -10.90
C PHE A 534 10.21 13.41 -11.56
N ARG A 535 8.97 13.35 -12.03
CA ARG A 535 8.20 14.53 -12.44
C ARG A 535 6.78 14.45 -11.92
N GLY A 536 6.14 15.60 -11.84
CA GLY A 536 4.73 15.70 -11.45
C GLY A 536 4.49 16.84 -10.50
N THR A 537 3.37 17.53 -10.68
CA THR A 537 2.94 18.66 -9.82
C THR A 537 2.80 18.26 -8.36
N TYR A 538 2.55 17.00 -8.07
CA TYR A 538 2.47 16.47 -6.71
C TYR A 538 3.80 16.38 -5.98
N VAL A 539 4.92 16.31 -6.70
CA VAL A 539 6.22 16.04 -6.09
C VAL A 539 7.14 17.22 -6.23
N CYS A 540 7.24 17.78 -7.43
CA CYS A 540 8.30 18.74 -7.71
C CYS A 540 7.80 20.16 -7.42
N GLY A 541 8.66 20.96 -6.80
CA GLY A 541 8.27 22.20 -6.14
C GLY A 541 7.83 22.01 -4.68
N HIS A 542 7.80 20.77 -4.19
CA HIS A 542 7.40 20.46 -2.82
C HIS A 542 8.54 19.74 -2.07
N ALA A 543 9.42 20.53 -1.44
CA ALA A 543 10.66 20.06 -0.81
C ALA A 543 10.47 18.87 0.12
N LYS A 544 9.39 18.84 0.92
CA LYS A 544 9.10 17.73 1.84
C LYS A 544 8.78 16.42 1.13
N THR A 545 8.02 16.47 0.04
CA THR A 545 7.70 15.28 -0.77
C THR A 545 8.97 14.75 -1.44
N MET A 546 9.75 15.64 -2.06
CA MET A 546 11.04 15.30 -2.68
C MET A 546 12.01 14.69 -1.68
N GLU A 547 12.13 15.28 -0.48
CA GLU A 547 12.98 14.78 0.60
C GLU A 547 12.54 13.39 1.08
N LYS A 548 11.24 13.18 1.29
CA LYS A 548 10.71 11.86 1.72
C LYS A 548 10.96 10.77 0.67
N ILE A 549 10.73 11.06 -0.62
CA ILE A 549 11.04 10.13 -1.72
C ILE A 549 12.54 9.81 -1.69
N SER A 550 13.40 10.84 -1.66
CA SER A 550 14.86 10.69 -1.66
C SER A 550 15.35 9.83 -0.49
N ARG A 551 14.89 10.10 0.73
CA ARG A 551 15.25 9.33 1.93
C ARG A 551 14.84 7.87 1.81
N SER A 552 13.62 7.61 1.32
CA SER A 552 13.11 6.25 1.12
C SER A 552 13.92 5.47 0.08
N LEU A 553 14.20 6.08 -1.08
CA LEU A 553 15.03 5.47 -2.12
C LEU A 553 16.46 5.22 -1.65
N LYS A 554 17.06 6.16 -0.90
CA LYS A 554 18.37 5.99 -0.27
C LYS A 554 18.39 4.78 0.67
N TYR A 555 17.36 4.62 1.50
CA TYR A 555 17.23 3.47 2.40
C TYR A 555 17.20 2.13 1.66
N TRP A 556 16.39 1.98 0.60
CA TRP A 556 16.31 0.70 -0.12
C TRP A 556 17.49 0.45 -1.06
N SER A 557 17.99 1.50 -1.72
CA SER A 557 19.07 1.36 -2.70
C SER A 557 20.45 1.29 -2.08
N LYS A 558 20.61 1.59 -0.79
CA LYS A 558 21.93 1.75 -0.14
C LYS A 558 22.84 2.70 -0.95
N ASP A 559 22.27 3.83 -1.38
CA ASP A 559 22.91 4.85 -2.22
C ASP A 559 23.30 4.42 -3.65
N GLU A 560 22.83 3.27 -4.16
CA GLU A 560 23.12 2.83 -5.54
C GLU A 560 22.26 3.51 -6.62
N LEU A 561 21.14 4.16 -6.25
CA LEU A 561 20.24 4.83 -7.19
C LEU A 561 20.37 6.35 -7.09
N GLN A 562 20.65 6.99 -8.21
CA GLN A 562 20.60 8.44 -8.34
C GLN A 562 19.15 8.89 -8.55
N THR A 563 18.69 9.77 -7.68
CA THR A 563 17.35 10.37 -7.74
C THR A 563 17.46 11.81 -8.21
N THR A 564 16.73 12.15 -9.26
CA THR A 564 16.64 13.51 -9.80
C THR A 564 15.18 13.93 -9.86
N PHE A 565 14.86 15.12 -9.39
CA PHE A 565 13.56 15.76 -9.61
C PHE A 565 13.76 16.77 -10.73
N LEU A 566 12.92 16.69 -11.74
CA LEU A 566 12.97 17.67 -12.81
C LEU A 566 12.51 19.05 -12.30
N CYS A 567 12.71 20.08 -13.12
CA CYS A 567 12.12 21.41 -12.91
C CYS A 567 11.07 21.67 -14.01
N HIS A 568 10.03 22.47 -13.71
CA HIS A 568 8.96 22.88 -14.66
C HIS A 568 8.00 21.76 -15.12
N GLU A 569 7.80 20.76 -14.26
CA GLU A 569 7.12 19.47 -14.52
C GLU A 569 5.63 19.51 -14.88
N GLY A 570 4.98 20.65 -14.71
CA GLY A 570 3.61 20.88 -15.20
C GLY A 570 3.54 21.03 -16.71
N PHE A 571 4.64 21.43 -17.36
CA PHE A 571 4.64 21.85 -18.75
C PHE A 571 5.33 20.87 -19.69
N MET A 572 6.04 19.85 -19.19
CA MET A 572 6.83 18.94 -20.04
C MET A 572 6.02 18.23 -21.13
N GLY A 573 4.76 17.89 -20.86
CA GLY A 573 3.88 17.33 -21.89
C GLY A 573 3.58 18.35 -22.99
N ALA A 574 3.30 19.60 -22.61
CA ALA A 574 3.08 20.70 -23.55
C ALA A 574 4.36 21.06 -24.32
N VAL A 575 5.52 21.10 -23.65
CA VAL A 575 6.84 21.32 -24.27
C VAL A 575 7.16 20.21 -25.26
N GLY A 576 6.93 18.94 -24.90
CA GLY A 576 7.11 17.82 -25.81
C GLY A 576 6.17 17.87 -27.03
N ALA A 577 4.91 18.28 -26.82
CA ALA A 577 3.97 18.50 -27.92
C ALA A 577 4.41 19.64 -28.83
N PHE A 578 4.86 20.76 -28.25
CA PHE A 578 5.45 21.88 -28.99
C PHE A 578 6.68 21.44 -29.79
N TRP A 579 7.54 20.59 -29.22
CA TRP A 579 8.72 20.07 -29.92
C TRP A 579 8.37 19.10 -31.06
N SER A 580 7.20 18.47 -31.03
CA SER A 580 6.77 17.57 -32.11
C SER A 580 6.47 18.29 -33.43
N TYR A 581 6.45 19.63 -33.46
CA TYR A 581 6.33 20.45 -34.67
C TYR A 581 7.60 20.47 -35.54
N GLU A 582 8.44 19.43 -35.53
CA GLU A 582 9.66 19.30 -36.38
C GLU A 582 9.43 19.60 -37.88
N ASN A 583 8.18 19.64 -38.36
CA ASN A 583 7.80 19.97 -39.74
C ASN A 583 7.40 21.45 -40.00
N MET A 584 7.56 22.39 -39.05
CA MET A 584 7.14 23.80 -39.22
C MET A 584 8.30 24.82 -39.25
N GLY A 585 9.53 24.41 -39.55
CA GLY A 585 10.65 25.34 -39.77
C GLY A 585 11.38 25.82 -38.51
N ILE A 586 11.07 25.24 -37.34
CA ILE A 586 11.74 25.54 -36.05
C ILE A 586 13.14 24.88 -35.98
N ALA A 587 13.45 23.95 -36.89
CA ALA A 587 14.74 23.26 -36.95
C ALA A 587 15.97 24.18 -37.16
N ASN A 588 15.76 25.43 -37.60
CA ASN A 588 16.82 26.41 -37.85
C ASN A 588 16.96 27.49 -36.76
N LEU A 589 16.09 27.50 -35.75
CA LEU A 589 16.36 28.28 -34.54
C LEU A 589 17.54 27.61 -33.83
N GLU A 590 18.45 28.37 -33.22
CA GLU A 590 19.44 27.86 -32.24
C GLU A 590 18.69 27.31 -31.02
N THR A 591 17.98 26.20 -31.23
CA THR A 591 16.75 25.86 -30.51
C THR A 591 17.08 25.40 -29.11
N GLU A 592 18.23 24.76 -28.93
CA GLU A 592 18.67 24.29 -27.63
C GLU A 592 19.13 25.43 -26.72
N GLU A 593 19.90 26.40 -27.21
CA GLU A 593 20.41 27.50 -26.37
C GLU A 593 19.32 28.52 -26.06
N ILE A 594 18.48 28.88 -27.03
CA ILE A 594 17.32 29.75 -26.79
C ILE A 594 16.35 29.07 -25.82
N MET A 595 16.06 27.77 -25.96
CA MET A 595 15.17 27.07 -25.03
C MET A 595 15.79 26.83 -23.68
N ARG A 596 17.11 26.60 -23.61
CA ARG A 596 17.85 26.57 -22.35
C ARG A 596 17.70 27.91 -21.64
N GLN A 597 17.83 29.03 -22.35
CA GLN A 597 17.62 30.36 -21.79
C GLN A 597 16.16 30.62 -21.40
N VAL A 598 15.18 30.19 -22.19
CA VAL A 598 13.74 30.31 -21.88
C VAL A 598 13.36 29.46 -20.66
N LEU A 599 13.83 28.21 -20.58
CA LEU A 599 13.58 27.33 -19.44
C LEU A 599 14.30 27.80 -18.18
N LEU A 600 15.57 28.25 -18.29
CA LEU A 600 16.31 28.84 -17.16
C LEU A 600 15.74 30.18 -16.72
N GLY A 601 15.14 30.95 -17.63
CA GLY A 601 14.50 32.24 -17.35
C GLY A 601 13.03 32.12 -16.90
N ALA A 602 12.40 30.94 -17.06
CA ALA A 602 11.05 30.72 -16.59
C ALA A 602 11.01 30.66 -15.05
N PRO A 603 10.10 31.40 -14.39
CA PRO A 603 10.02 31.37 -12.93
C PRO A 603 9.71 29.96 -12.42
N TYR A 604 10.58 29.45 -11.55
CA TYR A 604 10.36 28.17 -10.85
C TYR A 604 9.23 28.34 -9.82
N THR A 605 8.22 27.49 -9.90
CA THR A 605 7.01 27.60 -9.06
C THR A 605 7.19 27.05 -7.63
N GLY A 606 8.35 26.48 -7.29
CA GLY A 606 8.61 25.81 -6.01
C GLY A 606 9.15 26.68 -4.86
N GLY A 607 8.89 27.99 -4.88
CA GLY A 607 9.35 28.94 -3.85
C GLY A 607 10.76 29.49 -4.08
N ASN A 608 11.16 30.48 -3.25
CA ASN A 608 12.35 31.33 -3.37
C ASN A 608 13.71 30.57 -3.30
N GLY A 609 14.00 29.73 -4.28
CA GLY A 609 15.36 29.30 -4.60
C GLY A 609 16.10 30.43 -5.33
N PRO A 610 17.44 30.49 -5.25
CA PRO A 610 18.19 31.60 -5.83
C PRO A 610 17.94 31.61 -7.34
N ALA A 611 17.42 32.73 -7.85
CA ALA A 611 17.57 33.05 -9.25
C ALA A 611 19.06 32.90 -9.57
N LEU A 612 19.41 31.97 -10.46
CA LEU A 612 20.76 31.92 -11.00
C LEU A 612 21.07 33.33 -11.54
N PRO A 613 22.22 33.93 -11.20
CA PRO A 613 22.55 35.24 -11.72
C PRO A 613 22.61 35.14 -13.24
N LEU A 614 21.62 35.74 -13.92
CA LEU A 614 21.85 36.19 -15.29
C LEU A 614 23.03 37.16 -15.22
N ALA A 615 24.05 36.91 -16.03
CA ALA A 615 25.31 37.66 -16.14
C ALA A 615 26.42 37.28 -15.14
N ALA A 616 27.15 36.21 -15.46
CA ALA A 616 28.61 36.18 -15.30
C ALA A 616 29.20 34.96 -16.01
N HIS A 617 29.15 34.90 -17.34
CA HIS A 617 30.19 34.29 -18.18
C HIS A 617 29.73 34.32 -19.65
N LEU A 618 30.30 35.23 -20.43
CA LEU A 618 30.93 35.01 -21.74
C LEU A 618 31.03 36.35 -22.48
N SER A 619 32.10 37.07 -22.19
CA SER A 619 32.67 38.04 -23.11
C SER A 619 33.42 37.26 -24.20
N LEU A 620 32.82 37.00 -25.35
CA LEU A 620 33.53 36.56 -26.57
C LEU A 620 32.80 37.09 -27.82
N THR A 621 33.24 38.27 -28.25
CA THR A 621 33.45 38.73 -29.63
C THR A 621 32.46 38.32 -30.74
N GLY A 622 31.70 39.30 -31.24
CA GLY A 622 31.10 39.27 -32.59
C GLY A 622 29.82 40.11 -32.65
N GLY A 623 29.80 41.16 -33.46
CA GLY A 623 28.74 42.18 -33.44
C GLY A 623 27.36 41.68 -33.83
N GLY A 624 26.44 41.69 -32.87
CA GLY A 624 25.00 41.47 -33.05
C GLY A 624 24.12 42.02 -31.90
N ASP A 625 24.74 42.43 -30.80
CA ASP A 625 24.09 42.66 -29.49
C ASP A 625 23.21 43.92 -29.40
N VAL A 626 23.33 44.86 -30.36
CA VAL A 626 22.52 46.10 -30.36
C VAL A 626 21.10 45.83 -30.84
N SER A 627 20.90 44.90 -31.79
CA SER A 627 19.58 44.60 -32.36
C SER A 627 18.66 43.86 -31.38
N PHE A 628 19.23 43.04 -30.50
CA PHE A 628 18.46 42.15 -29.62
C PHE A 628 17.97 42.87 -28.38
N ARG A 629 18.78 43.80 -27.84
CA ARG A 629 18.40 44.64 -26.71
C ARG A 629 17.23 45.57 -27.07
N ASP A 630 17.28 46.15 -28.26
CA ASP A 630 16.18 46.96 -28.80
C ASP A 630 14.90 46.13 -29.00
N GLU A 631 15.02 44.84 -29.34
CA GLU A 631 13.87 43.96 -29.53
C GLU A 631 13.24 43.49 -28.22
N VAL A 632 14.07 43.24 -27.19
CA VAL A 632 13.58 42.97 -25.83
C VAL A 632 12.89 44.20 -25.24
N GLU A 633 13.41 45.40 -25.46
CA GLU A 633 12.78 46.65 -25.02
C GLU A 633 11.46 46.91 -25.77
N ARG A 634 11.39 46.63 -27.08
CA ARG A 634 10.13 46.66 -27.85
C ARG A 634 9.11 45.66 -27.31
N LEU A 635 9.48 44.40 -27.10
CA LEU A 635 8.56 43.37 -26.59
C LEU A 635 8.09 43.65 -25.15
N GLN A 636 8.93 44.29 -24.32
CA GLN A 636 8.52 44.76 -23.00
C GLN A 636 7.54 45.92 -23.08
N HIS A 637 7.72 46.82 -24.04
CA HIS A 637 6.78 47.91 -24.33
C HIS A 637 5.42 47.34 -24.78
N ASP A 638 5.41 46.45 -25.77
CA ASP A 638 4.19 45.82 -26.30
C ASP A 638 3.44 45.02 -25.21
N ASN A 639 4.17 44.32 -24.33
CA ASN A 639 3.56 43.61 -23.19
C ASN A 639 2.90 44.56 -22.18
N ASN A 640 3.46 45.75 -21.97
CA ASN A 640 2.87 46.73 -21.08
C ASN A 640 1.62 47.36 -21.72
N GLU A 641 1.66 47.69 -23.02
CA GLU A 641 0.48 48.16 -23.74
C GLU A 641 -0.65 47.11 -23.73
N MET A 642 -0.31 45.83 -23.92
CA MET A 642 -1.29 44.75 -23.89
C MET A 642 -1.88 44.51 -22.49
N LYS A 643 -1.09 44.73 -21.41
CA LYS A 643 -1.60 44.71 -20.03
C LYS A 643 -2.56 45.85 -19.76
N ASP A 644 -2.22 47.06 -20.22
CA ASP A 644 -3.09 48.23 -20.10
C ASP A 644 -4.40 48.02 -20.87
N GLU A 645 -4.34 47.40 -22.05
CA GLU A 645 -5.52 47.06 -22.83
C GLU A 645 -6.41 45.99 -22.16
N ILE A 646 -5.80 44.97 -21.56
CA ILE A 646 -6.53 43.95 -20.79
C ILE A 646 -7.24 44.60 -19.59
N GLU A 647 -6.61 45.56 -18.92
CA GLU A 647 -7.23 46.25 -17.79
C GLU A 647 -8.37 47.18 -18.25
N ARG A 648 -8.19 47.85 -19.39
CA ARG A 648 -9.25 48.64 -20.04
C ARG A 648 -10.46 47.78 -20.39
N LEU A 649 -10.25 46.63 -21.03
CA LEU A 649 -11.29 45.67 -21.40
C LEU A 649 -11.99 45.06 -20.18
N ARG A 650 -11.27 44.87 -19.06
CA ARG A 650 -11.86 44.42 -17.79
C ARG A 650 -12.80 45.48 -17.20
N GLN A 651 -12.40 46.75 -17.23
CA GLN A 651 -13.25 47.85 -16.78
C GLN A 651 -14.50 48.00 -17.65
N GLU A 652 -14.35 47.90 -18.97
CA GLU A 652 -15.46 47.94 -19.92
C GLU A 652 -16.44 46.77 -19.71
N ASN A 653 -15.91 45.55 -19.50
CA ASN A 653 -16.73 44.39 -19.14
C ASN A 653 -17.50 44.58 -17.82
N ALA A 654 -16.87 45.22 -16.83
CA ALA A 654 -17.53 45.51 -15.55
C ALA A 654 -18.68 46.52 -15.73
N GLN A 655 -18.49 47.55 -16.55
CA GLN A 655 -19.53 48.53 -16.89
C GLN A 655 -20.68 47.90 -17.67
N LEU A 656 -20.39 47.05 -18.65
CA LEU A 656 -21.40 46.31 -19.42
C LEU A 656 -22.22 45.37 -18.52
N LYS A 657 -21.58 44.68 -17.58
CA LYS A 657 -22.28 43.84 -16.59
C LYS A 657 -23.20 44.67 -15.69
N ALA A 658 -22.76 45.84 -15.23
CA ALA A 658 -23.58 46.74 -14.43
C ALA A 658 -24.79 47.28 -15.23
N ALA A 659 -24.60 47.63 -16.50
CA ALA A 659 -25.67 48.06 -17.39
C ALA A 659 -26.70 46.94 -17.66
N LEU A 660 -26.24 45.72 -17.90
CA LEU A 660 -27.09 44.53 -18.05
C LEU A 660 -27.92 44.24 -16.79
N GLN A 661 -27.32 44.44 -15.61
CA GLN A 661 -28.02 44.26 -14.34
C GLN A 661 -29.08 45.34 -14.13
N LYS A 662 -28.82 46.58 -14.55
CA LYS A 662 -29.79 47.68 -14.52
C LYS A 662 -30.97 47.44 -15.47
N ILE A 663 -30.71 47.00 -16.70
CA ILE A 663 -31.75 46.64 -17.68
C ILE A 663 -32.63 45.49 -17.15
N ARG A 664 -32.03 44.49 -16.49
CA ARG A 664 -32.79 43.39 -15.84
C ARG A 664 -33.68 43.87 -14.68
N LEU A 665 -33.26 44.90 -13.96
CA LEU A 665 -34.05 45.50 -12.87
C LEU A 665 -35.21 46.35 -13.44
N ASP A 666 -34.97 47.10 -14.51
CA ASP A 666 -35.98 47.94 -15.17
C ASP A 666 -37.05 47.08 -15.89
N THR A 667 -36.65 45.98 -16.55
CA THR A 667 -37.59 45.02 -17.17
C THR A 667 -38.40 44.20 -16.15
N ALA A 668 -37.91 44.05 -14.91
CA ALA A 668 -38.68 43.44 -13.83
C ALA A 668 -39.74 44.39 -13.23
N PHE A 669 -39.61 45.70 -13.45
CA PHE A 669 -40.57 46.72 -12.99
C PHE A 669 -41.74 46.92 -13.98
N ASP A 670 -41.52 46.80 -15.29
CA ASP A 670 -42.58 46.95 -16.31
C ASP A 670 -43.52 45.73 -16.42
N GLY A 671 -43.13 44.57 -15.90
CA GLY A 671 -43.93 43.33 -15.97
C GLY A 671 -45.10 43.22 -14.99
N LYS A 672 -45.42 44.25 -14.20
CA LYS A 672 -46.46 44.19 -13.13
C LYS A 672 -47.75 44.96 -13.42
N ASN A 673 -47.93 45.60 -14.58
CA ASN A 673 -49.15 46.35 -14.90
C ASN A 673 -49.83 45.87 -16.19
N THR A 674 -50.40 44.67 -16.15
CA THR A 674 -51.51 44.30 -17.04
C THR A 674 -52.49 43.39 -16.26
N PRO A 675 -53.75 43.82 -16.03
CA PRO A 675 -54.75 42.94 -15.43
C PRO A 675 -55.24 41.90 -16.46
N PRO A 676 -55.70 40.73 -16.01
CA PRO A 676 -56.17 39.67 -16.89
C PRO A 676 -57.53 40.05 -17.51
N SER A 677 -57.65 39.89 -18.83
CA SER A 677 -58.90 39.79 -19.57
C SER A 677 -58.90 38.52 -20.41
#